data_AF-A0A4U1ZHL4-F1
#
_entry.id   AF-A0A4U1ZHL4-F1
#
_cell.length_a   1.000
_cell.length_b   1.000
_cell.length_c   1.000
_cell.angle_alpha   90.00
_cell.angle_beta   90.00
_cell.angle_gamma   90.00
#
_symmetry.space_group_name_H-M   'P 1'
#
loop_
_entity.id
_entity.type
_entity.pdbx_description
1 polymer ?
#
loop_
_entity_poly.entity_id
_entity_poly.type
_entity_poly.pdbx_seq_one_letter_code
_entity_poly.pdbx_strand_id
1 'polypeptide(L)'
;MDYITNEFEEYTSPLTGEVIKFNPSSRAFCILKTPTKEEFNELLQEYVNAKIQITWRELLEPLNKDLSKINGDRIRLFAATKASGSDKKFMPTYIFADSYTKAIGEETSYQCHLKVESFSIEEQKKLAEAIKPNSLEEAKSLFKEGSFHHNDALGYRFIDEVIKPQDNFTEAVNAMASLLNEVVADSGIKSKRFRLQHSNKTPRNTLELLSFLHAKGYVLFPYVRKLSEDPFEYWMLHKNNVRHCEYPELVNPDAYEFVDRIHQASEASRANKRLGSNAKTMVKASTFTRIEQISDELLDRQVELYEENYQTSSSSETTTRTNGSAFNAYTNMCRDIFNSKHNNPALKLKHRKYMRKTKKTIYELADFSLYSDKLPELKIWTELLSQYCLSINDTQFQLRISSARYFLDWLSGLEHIPQSPLEIVRTIHVNDYAEGNTLRNHLKNRYSLKASNRHLSMYRQFFDFCHDTLYKNPDNRESLSTFVNPVDTKWDRFAEGSSPGSKRTPIESRIMNEIRNLIIEDDYAFPKKAFSFSYVHLTNHETGEYEHNVFCPSVANLLYFMLWIPIRKIQAQLLDSGEGDDFIYDFDLEKFVKNENKIGNEKRQEGLLQTLPSGVLGITDVLGLHITTNKTSDDGYDIPWVCDELLASLKNQYQWLRKYSPYPERRGKDSLGKLLTEESIMTDKTFYCLFRDPSQQRSDDQSKPVATHIITKAWGLLCNEAEKRINRKLPETHRKISLTKEGAPTESRYDIHTLRVSGITDLLDKGVPLGIVQKFVAGHKTYMMTLHYDNPSHAKVREYLEAARTKDSNVSDFEFIESEIDQVIEHFVTNQAYANNKYTAFDALKKNAGIVSIKLSGICPGASCEEGGLDPYKKTGVPVPVGDRGPSCPQCRFWITGPMFLLGQVVEGNQLIRKIKKKVIAIDKIRESIIDAEDNGNTQLYNKLSGREERELRILSNMLTEWSERMKFYEASVRKLDAWIAYKDKNHEENSSLPISMFSKSTEEEIRYGFSQSSNLELTHFLSTVSEFLPEFIDSDDTSVPDLEQAIARFMAMNNLGDILFKLNDEQRLQATNLMTDALISNVGAECAENLLNGDVALSEFPELSRQVIELVSKSEEKIFRLDANTFESIGSN
;
A
#
# COMPACT_ATOMS: atom_id res chain seq x y z
N MET A 1 41.15 -18.77 -34.61
CA MET A 1 40.43 -17.63 -34.01
C MET A 1 41.49 -16.77 -33.39
N ASP A 2 41.67 -15.56 -33.89
CA ASP A 2 42.67 -14.65 -33.32
C ASP A 2 42.16 -14.20 -31.95
N TYR A 3 42.90 -14.56 -30.90
CA TYR A 3 42.57 -14.19 -29.51
C TYR A 3 42.98 -12.75 -29.19
N ILE A 4 43.33 -11.98 -30.22
CA ILE A 4 43.74 -10.59 -30.17
C ILE A 4 42.88 -9.81 -31.16
N THR A 5 42.50 -8.60 -30.75
CA THR A 5 41.88 -7.60 -31.62
C THR A 5 42.63 -6.26 -31.49
N ASN A 6 42.57 -5.44 -32.53
CA ASN A 6 43.01 -4.04 -32.48
C ASN A 6 41.81 -3.08 -32.44
N GLU A 7 40.59 -3.62 -32.39
CA GLU A 7 39.35 -2.84 -32.34
C GLU A 7 39.03 -2.47 -30.89
N PHE A 8 38.77 -1.19 -30.64
CA PHE A 8 38.29 -0.66 -29.36
C PHE A 8 37.33 0.50 -29.65
N GLU A 9 36.39 0.72 -28.73
CA GLU A 9 35.42 1.82 -28.77
C GLU A 9 35.95 2.98 -27.90
N GLU A 10 35.70 4.23 -28.32
CA GLU A 10 36.15 5.44 -27.61
C GLU A 10 34.96 6.22 -27.06
N TYR A 11 35.03 6.62 -25.79
CA TYR A 11 33.99 7.36 -25.08
C TYR A 11 34.59 8.59 -24.41
N THR A 12 33.96 9.75 -24.59
CA THR A 12 34.47 11.00 -23.99
C THR A 12 33.80 11.26 -22.66
N SER A 13 34.57 11.57 -21.61
CA SER A 13 34.01 11.98 -20.33
C SER A 13 33.34 13.35 -20.46
N PRO A 14 32.08 13.52 -20.01
CA PRO A 14 31.37 14.80 -20.06
C PRO A 14 32.01 15.86 -19.14
N LEU A 15 32.82 15.47 -18.15
CA LEU A 15 33.44 16.38 -17.19
C LEU A 15 34.91 16.69 -17.50
N THR A 16 35.72 15.66 -17.73
CA THR A 16 37.18 15.84 -17.91
C THR A 16 37.58 16.06 -19.37
N GLY A 17 36.69 15.72 -20.32
CA GLY A 17 37.01 15.71 -21.75
C GLY A 17 38.02 14.62 -22.15
N GLU A 18 38.42 13.75 -21.22
CA GLU A 18 39.34 12.65 -21.49
C GLU A 18 38.61 11.51 -22.21
N VAL A 19 39.34 10.83 -23.11
CA VAL A 19 38.80 9.73 -23.92
C VAL A 19 39.13 8.39 -23.25
N ILE A 20 38.09 7.64 -22.89
CA ILE A 20 38.18 6.25 -22.43
C ILE A 20 38.08 5.32 -23.63
N LYS A 21 39.09 4.47 -23.78
CA LYS A 21 39.07 3.30 -24.67
C LYS A 21 38.47 2.09 -23.97
N PHE A 22 37.56 1.39 -24.62
CA PHE A 22 36.83 0.21 -24.11
C PHE A 22 36.87 -0.95 -25.11
N ASN A 23 37.10 -2.17 -24.63
CA ASN A 23 37.11 -3.38 -25.44
C ASN A 23 35.75 -4.12 -25.34
N PRO A 24 34.91 -4.12 -26.40
CA PRO A 24 33.60 -4.78 -26.37
C PRO A 24 33.69 -6.30 -26.53
N SER A 25 34.84 -6.86 -26.95
CA SER A 25 34.99 -8.29 -27.23
C SER A 25 34.87 -9.15 -25.96
N SER A 26 34.18 -10.29 -26.05
CA SER A 26 34.05 -11.24 -24.94
C SER A 26 35.21 -12.25 -24.85
N ARG A 27 35.99 -12.42 -25.92
CA ARG A 27 37.05 -13.46 -26.02
C ARG A 27 38.43 -12.94 -26.40
N ALA A 28 38.54 -11.80 -27.10
CA ALA A 28 39.82 -11.29 -27.58
C ALA A 28 40.36 -10.19 -26.67
N PHE A 29 41.68 -10.21 -26.44
CA PHE A 29 42.41 -9.13 -25.79
C PHE A 29 42.67 -8.01 -26.80
N CYS A 30 42.57 -6.76 -26.38
CA CYS A 30 42.84 -5.62 -27.25
C CYS A 30 44.21 -5.01 -26.96
N ILE A 31 45.04 -4.83 -27.99
CA ILE A 31 46.36 -4.20 -27.85
C ILE A 31 46.24 -2.71 -28.17
N LEU A 32 46.61 -1.85 -27.21
CA LEU A 32 46.56 -0.39 -27.36
C LEU A 32 47.87 0.18 -27.90
N LYS A 33 49.00 -0.39 -27.49
CA LYS A 33 50.36 0.04 -27.83
C LYS A 33 51.27 -1.17 -27.95
N THR A 34 52.17 -1.16 -28.94
CA THR A 34 53.22 -2.18 -29.09
C THR A 34 54.56 -1.58 -28.67
N PRO A 35 55.14 -2.01 -27.52
CA PRO A 35 56.45 -1.53 -27.08
C PRO A 35 57.57 -2.03 -28.01
N THR A 36 58.69 -1.31 -28.00
CA THR A 36 59.94 -1.81 -28.59
C THR A 36 60.48 -3.01 -27.78
N LYS A 37 61.41 -3.78 -28.36
CA LYS A 37 61.97 -4.97 -27.70
C LYS A 37 62.70 -4.64 -26.38
N GLU A 38 63.32 -3.45 -26.31
CA GLU A 38 64.03 -2.96 -25.12
C GLU A 38 63.03 -2.59 -24.01
N GLU A 39 62.04 -1.76 -24.33
CA GLU A 39 60.95 -1.39 -23.41
C GLU A 39 60.19 -2.63 -22.90
N PHE A 40 59.98 -3.63 -23.75
CA PHE A 40 59.32 -4.86 -23.32
C PHE A 40 60.16 -5.66 -22.32
N ASN A 41 61.49 -5.72 -22.49
CA ASN A 41 62.36 -6.37 -21.54
C ASN A 41 62.41 -5.64 -20.19
N GLU A 42 62.38 -4.31 -20.19
CA GLU A 42 62.27 -3.50 -18.97
C GLU A 42 60.96 -3.79 -18.22
N LEU A 43 59.83 -3.84 -18.94
CA LEU A 43 58.53 -4.20 -18.37
C LEU A 43 58.53 -5.61 -17.76
N LEU A 44 59.20 -6.57 -18.39
CA LEU A 44 59.35 -7.93 -17.84
C LEU A 44 60.18 -7.94 -16.55
N GLN A 45 61.21 -7.10 -16.46
CA GLN A 45 62.03 -6.97 -15.25
C GLN A 45 61.24 -6.30 -14.11
N GLU A 46 60.46 -5.25 -14.41
CA GLU A 46 59.53 -4.64 -13.45
C GLU A 46 58.49 -5.65 -12.95
N TYR A 47 57.92 -6.47 -13.84
CA TYR A 47 56.97 -7.51 -13.47
C TYR A 47 57.60 -8.56 -12.54
N VAL A 48 58.85 -8.98 -12.79
CA VAL A 48 59.57 -9.89 -11.88
C VAL A 48 59.77 -9.26 -10.51
N ASN A 49 60.09 -7.98 -10.43
CA ASN A 49 60.20 -7.27 -9.15
C ASN A 49 58.85 -7.18 -8.42
N ALA A 50 57.76 -6.90 -9.15
CA ALA A 50 56.40 -6.94 -8.60
C ALA A 50 56.06 -8.34 -8.07
N LYS A 51 56.41 -9.40 -8.80
CA LYS A 51 56.24 -10.80 -8.39
C LYS A 51 56.98 -11.15 -7.11
N ILE A 52 58.20 -10.63 -6.92
CA ILE A 52 58.94 -10.81 -5.66
C ILE A 52 58.16 -10.20 -4.49
N GLN A 53 57.63 -8.98 -4.64
CA GLN A 53 56.82 -8.33 -3.60
C GLN A 53 55.51 -9.09 -3.33
N ILE A 54 54.82 -9.57 -4.37
CA ILE A 54 53.59 -10.36 -4.24
C ILE A 54 53.86 -11.66 -3.49
N THR A 55 54.90 -12.41 -3.89
CA THR A 55 55.30 -13.67 -3.26
C THR A 55 55.68 -13.45 -1.80
N TRP A 56 56.42 -12.37 -1.53
CA TRP A 56 56.78 -11.96 -0.18
C TRP A 56 55.55 -11.66 0.67
N ARG A 57 54.58 -10.90 0.15
CA ARG A 57 53.33 -10.58 0.84
C ARG A 57 52.51 -11.83 1.15
N GLU A 58 52.41 -12.78 0.22
CA GLU A 58 51.71 -14.05 0.44
C GLU A 58 52.34 -14.88 1.57
N LEU A 59 53.65 -14.80 1.74
CA LEU A 59 54.39 -15.49 2.79
C LEU A 59 54.20 -14.84 4.17
N LEU A 60 53.84 -13.55 4.23
CA LEU A 60 53.50 -12.85 5.47
C LEU A 60 52.04 -13.08 5.92
N GLU A 61 51.19 -13.69 5.09
CA GLU A 61 49.83 -14.07 5.49
C GLU A 61 49.86 -15.14 6.61
N PRO A 62 48.94 -15.09 7.59
CA PRO A 62 48.81 -16.14 8.59
C PRO A 62 48.39 -17.47 7.94
N LEU A 63 48.76 -18.58 8.57
CA LEU A 63 48.41 -19.92 8.08
C LEU A 63 46.90 -20.16 8.13
N ASN A 64 46.37 -20.84 7.10
CA ASN A 64 44.97 -21.28 7.07
C ASN A 64 44.71 -22.31 8.19
N LYS A 65 43.46 -22.38 8.68
CA LYS A 65 43.03 -23.23 9.82
C LYS A 65 43.47 -24.70 9.79
N ASP A 66 43.69 -25.28 8.60
CA ASP A 66 44.14 -26.67 8.47
C ASP A 66 45.65 -26.84 8.65
N LEU A 67 46.44 -25.86 8.19
CA LEU A 67 47.90 -25.84 8.39
C LEU A 67 48.28 -25.29 9.77
N SER A 68 47.44 -24.44 10.37
CA SER A 68 47.66 -23.93 11.73
C SER A 68 47.50 -25.00 12.80
N LYS A 69 46.71 -26.06 12.57
CA LYS A 69 46.63 -27.23 13.48
C LYS A 69 47.96 -27.94 13.69
N ILE A 70 48.86 -27.88 12.72
CA ILE A 70 50.18 -28.54 12.76
C ILE A 70 51.29 -27.58 13.19
N ASN A 71 51.16 -26.30 12.85
CA ASN A 71 52.21 -25.29 13.01
C ASN A 71 51.92 -24.19 14.05
N GLY A 72 50.73 -24.14 14.67
CA GLY A 72 50.31 -23.06 15.56
C GLY A 72 49.98 -21.74 14.82
N ASP A 73 49.82 -20.65 15.57
CA ASP A 73 49.56 -19.30 15.04
C ASP A 73 50.84 -18.69 14.47
N ARG A 74 51.13 -18.99 13.19
CA ARG A 74 52.33 -18.52 12.49
C ARG A 74 52.03 -18.01 11.09
N ILE A 75 52.95 -17.19 10.56
CA ILE A 75 52.96 -16.76 9.15
C ILE A 75 53.43 -17.89 8.22
N ARG A 76 52.99 -17.86 6.95
CA ARG A 76 53.36 -18.90 5.96
C ARG A 76 54.86 -19.04 5.77
N LEU A 77 55.61 -17.94 5.82
CA LEU A 77 57.08 -17.92 5.68
C LEU A 77 57.77 -18.93 6.62
N PHE A 78 57.29 -19.01 7.86
CA PHE A 78 57.87 -19.86 8.91
C PHE A 78 57.11 -21.18 9.10
N ALA A 79 56.27 -21.56 8.14
CA ALA A 79 55.62 -22.86 8.12
C ALA A 79 56.67 -23.96 7.97
N ALA A 80 56.50 -25.03 8.74
CA ALA A 80 57.35 -26.20 8.66
C ALA A 80 56.53 -27.47 8.43
N THR A 81 57.16 -28.47 7.83
CA THR A 81 56.60 -29.82 7.66
C THR A 81 57.41 -30.82 8.46
N LYS A 82 56.73 -31.83 9.02
CA LYS A 82 57.39 -32.95 9.68
C LYS A 82 58.09 -33.82 8.64
N ALA A 83 59.38 -34.09 8.83
CA ALA A 83 60.10 -35.04 8.00
C ALA A 83 59.63 -36.48 8.28
N SER A 84 59.48 -37.30 7.24
CA SER A 84 59.07 -38.70 7.39
C SER A 84 60.12 -39.50 8.18
N GLY A 85 59.75 -39.96 9.39
CA GLY A 85 60.54 -40.90 10.19
C GLY A 85 61.17 -40.37 11.50
N SER A 86 60.90 -39.14 11.95
CA SER A 86 61.33 -38.70 13.29
C SER A 86 60.54 -37.51 13.85
N ASP A 87 60.12 -37.57 15.14
CA ASP A 87 59.35 -36.50 15.82
C ASP A 87 60.13 -35.19 16.05
N LYS A 88 61.45 -35.16 15.83
CA LYS A 88 62.35 -34.02 16.14
C LYS A 88 62.92 -33.30 14.92
N LYS A 89 62.35 -33.50 13.71
CA LYS A 89 62.83 -32.83 12.48
C LYS A 89 61.68 -32.11 11.78
N PHE A 90 61.57 -30.82 12.05
CA PHE A 90 60.76 -29.88 11.29
C PHE A 90 61.63 -29.20 10.24
N MET A 91 61.21 -29.24 8.98
CA MET A 91 61.88 -28.52 7.89
C MET A 91 61.02 -27.36 7.40
N PRO A 92 61.61 -26.17 7.14
CA PRO A 92 60.87 -25.06 6.59
C PRO A 92 60.29 -25.43 5.22
N THR A 93 59.03 -25.05 5.00
CA THR A 93 58.29 -25.44 3.80
C THR A 93 58.68 -24.58 2.60
N TYR A 94 58.68 -23.25 2.75
CA TYR A 94 58.79 -22.31 1.62
C TYR A 94 60.18 -21.67 1.42
N ILE A 95 61.04 -21.71 2.44
CA ILE A 95 62.40 -21.13 2.41
C ILE A 95 63.46 -22.20 2.69
N PHE A 96 64.68 -21.94 2.24
CA PHE A 96 65.82 -22.81 2.54
C PHE A 96 66.16 -22.81 4.04
N ALA A 97 66.66 -23.95 4.53
CA ALA A 97 66.97 -24.15 5.95
C ALA A 97 67.99 -23.13 6.48
N ASP A 98 69.01 -22.79 5.68
CA ASP A 98 70.06 -21.83 6.04
C ASP A 98 69.53 -20.40 6.17
N SER A 99 68.58 -20.04 5.31
CA SER A 99 67.90 -18.74 5.36
C SER A 99 66.93 -18.66 6.55
N TYR A 100 66.31 -19.79 6.91
CA TYR A 100 65.42 -19.90 8.07
C TYR A 100 66.17 -19.76 9.41
N THR A 101 67.32 -20.42 9.54
CA THR A 101 68.19 -20.30 10.73
C THR A 101 68.80 -18.91 10.84
N LYS A 102 69.23 -18.32 9.73
CA LYS A 102 69.75 -16.94 9.69
C LYS A 102 68.71 -15.88 10.08
N ALA A 103 67.44 -16.07 9.72
CA ALA A 103 66.37 -15.13 10.05
C ALA A 103 66.05 -15.08 11.55
N ILE A 104 66.16 -16.21 12.25
CA ILE A 104 65.74 -16.36 13.66
C ILE A 104 66.94 -16.34 14.63
N GLY A 105 68.15 -16.60 14.12
CA GLY A 105 69.41 -16.55 14.87
C GLY A 105 69.67 -17.80 15.73
N GLU A 106 69.19 -18.97 15.30
CA GLU A 106 69.35 -20.25 16.04
C GLU A 106 70.10 -21.29 15.19
N GLU A 107 70.77 -22.23 15.84
CA GLU A 107 71.65 -23.21 15.17
C GLU A 107 70.89 -24.28 14.37
N THR A 108 69.66 -24.62 14.77
CA THR A 108 68.87 -25.68 14.11
C THR A 108 67.48 -25.22 13.71
N SER A 109 66.96 -25.75 12.59
CA SER A 109 65.58 -25.46 12.13
C SER A 109 64.51 -25.91 13.13
N TYR A 110 64.81 -26.87 14.01
CA TYR A 110 63.91 -27.30 15.08
C TYR A 110 63.81 -26.25 16.20
N GLN A 111 64.94 -25.67 16.63
CA GLN A 111 64.95 -24.58 17.61
C GLN A 111 64.28 -23.32 17.04
N CYS A 112 64.53 -23.02 15.76
CA CYS A 112 63.81 -21.97 15.03
C CYS A 112 62.29 -22.19 15.09
N HIS A 113 61.85 -23.42 14.81
CA HIS A 113 60.43 -23.78 14.87
C HIS A 113 59.83 -23.56 16.26
N LEU A 114 60.50 -23.99 17.33
CA LEU A 114 60.00 -23.80 18.71
C LEU A 114 59.98 -22.32 19.11
N LYS A 115 61.01 -21.56 18.75
CA LYS A 115 61.14 -20.13 19.11
C LYS A 115 60.07 -19.28 18.43
N VAL A 116 59.73 -19.57 17.18
CA VAL A 116 58.64 -18.88 16.44
C VAL A 116 57.27 -19.11 17.09
N GLU A 117 57.07 -20.23 17.80
CA GLU A 117 55.83 -20.49 18.55
C GLU A 117 55.59 -19.50 19.69
N SER A 118 56.66 -18.99 20.27
CA SER A 118 56.59 -18.04 21.39
C SER A 118 56.35 -16.59 20.96
N PHE A 119 56.45 -16.29 19.66
CA PHE A 119 56.29 -14.94 19.13
C PHE A 119 54.89 -14.68 18.58
N SER A 120 54.38 -13.49 18.83
CA SER A 120 53.16 -12.98 18.20
C SER A 120 53.33 -12.82 16.67
N ILE A 121 52.23 -12.80 15.93
CA ILE A 121 52.24 -12.63 14.46
C ILE A 121 52.94 -11.33 14.04
N GLU A 122 52.84 -10.26 14.85
CA GLU A 122 53.50 -8.98 14.58
C GLU A 122 55.02 -9.06 14.78
N GLU A 123 55.50 -9.76 15.81
CA GLU A 123 56.92 -10.02 16.03
C GLU A 123 57.50 -10.93 14.94
N GLN A 124 56.74 -11.94 14.50
CA GLN A 124 57.12 -12.78 13.37
C GLN A 124 57.27 -11.95 12.07
N LYS A 125 56.38 -10.98 11.82
CA LYS A 125 56.51 -10.08 10.67
C LYS A 125 57.75 -9.20 10.74
N LYS A 126 58.09 -8.66 11.93
CA LYS A 126 59.33 -7.89 12.14
C LYS A 126 60.58 -8.75 11.88
N LEU A 127 60.59 -10.01 12.31
CA LEU A 127 61.68 -10.94 12.04
C LEU A 127 61.79 -11.25 10.54
N ALA A 128 60.67 -11.34 9.83
CA ALA A 128 60.67 -11.57 8.39
C ALA A 128 61.26 -10.38 7.61
N GLU A 129 61.06 -9.13 8.04
CA GLU A 129 61.60 -7.95 7.33
C GLU A 129 63.13 -7.99 7.15
N ALA A 130 63.86 -8.60 8.07
CA ALA A 130 65.32 -8.72 8.01
C ALA A 130 65.84 -9.57 6.84
N ILE A 131 65.00 -10.43 6.25
CA ILE A 131 65.35 -11.34 5.15
C ILE A 131 64.57 -11.04 3.87
N LYS A 132 63.97 -9.83 3.76
CA LYS A 132 63.22 -9.43 2.57
C LYS A 132 64.16 -9.37 1.34
N PRO A 133 63.89 -10.13 0.27
CA PRO A 133 64.72 -10.09 -0.94
C PRO A 133 64.45 -8.82 -1.75
N ASN A 134 65.50 -8.17 -2.25
CA ASN A 134 65.41 -6.98 -3.11
C ASN A 134 65.76 -7.25 -4.58
N SER A 135 66.40 -8.40 -4.86
CA SER A 135 66.75 -8.82 -6.22
C SER A 135 66.27 -10.23 -6.55
N LEU A 136 66.22 -10.56 -7.85
CA LEU A 136 65.87 -11.90 -8.31
C LEU A 136 66.85 -12.98 -7.82
N GLU A 137 68.15 -12.66 -7.73
CA GLU A 137 69.18 -13.58 -7.27
C GLU A 137 69.04 -13.87 -5.77
N GLU A 138 68.76 -12.85 -4.96
CA GLU A 138 68.45 -13.00 -3.55
C GLU A 138 67.17 -13.82 -3.35
N ALA A 139 66.12 -13.53 -4.12
CA ALA A 139 64.85 -14.28 -4.06
C ALA A 139 65.04 -15.76 -4.41
N LYS A 140 65.87 -16.10 -5.41
CA LYS A 140 66.23 -17.48 -5.77
C LYS A 140 67.00 -18.19 -4.66
N SER A 141 67.87 -17.48 -3.94
CA SER A 141 68.62 -18.03 -2.80
C SER A 141 67.76 -18.21 -1.54
N LEU A 142 66.63 -17.51 -1.45
CA LEU A 142 65.74 -17.53 -0.29
C LEU A 142 64.63 -18.57 -0.42
N PHE A 143 63.94 -18.60 -1.57
CA PHE A 143 62.72 -19.40 -1.77
C PHE A 143 63.02 -20.80 -2.30
N LYS A 144 62.39 -21.81 -1.69
CA LYS A 144 62.52 -23.20 -2.12
C LYS A 144 61.58 -23.51 -3.28
N GLU A 145 62.12 -23.56 -4.50
CA GLU A 145 61.34 -23.89 -5.71
C GLU A 145 60.69 -25.28 -5.60
N GLY A 146 59.41 -25.40 -6.00
CA GLY A 146 58.62 -26.64 -5.91
C GLY A 146 57.85 -26.85 -4.59
N SER A 147 58.04 -25.99 -3.58
CA SER A 147 57.28 -26.02 -2.32
C SER A 147 55.99 -25.20 -2.34
N PHE A 148 55.88 -24.28 -3.31
CA PHE A 148 54.69 -23.48 -3.54
C PHE A 148 53.63 -24.30 -4.27
N HIS A 149 52.35 -23.90 -4.18
CA HIS A 149 51.24 -24.56 -4.87
C HIS A 149 51.36 -24.59 -6.42
N HIS A 150 52.39 -23.94 -6.98
CA HIS A 150 52.68 -23.72 -8.39
C HIS A 150 54.21 -23.60 -8.54
N ASN A 151 54.76 -24.18 -9.62
CA ASN A 151 56.20 -24.38 -9.77
C ASN A 151 57.03 -23.11 -10.00
N ASP A 152 56.42 -22.01 -10.44
CA ASP A 152 57.12 -20.76 -10.78
C ASP A 152 56.52 -19.57 -10.01
N ALA A 153 56.85 -19.47 -8.72
CA ALA A 153 56.39 -18.39 -7.85
C ALA A 153 56.94 -17.01 -8.27
N LEU A 154 58.17 -16.97 -8.81
CA LEU A 154 58.87 -15.76 -9.20
C LEU A 154 58.59 -15.32 -10.65
N GLY A 155 58.00 -16.18 -11.48
CA GLY A 155 57.54 -15.86 -12.84
C GLY A 155 58.63 -15.89 -13.92
N TYR A 156 59.91 -16.09 -13.57
CA TYR A 156 61.01 -16.01 -14.54
C TYR A 156 61.03 -17.20 -15.52
N ARG A 157 60.63 -18.40 -15.09
CA ARG A 157 60.58 -19.58 -15.97
C ARG A 157 59.48 -19.45 -17.00
N PHE A 158 58.33 -18.90 -16.61
CA PHE A 158 57.25 -18.55 -17.51
C PHE A 158 57.71 -17.56 -18.59
N ILE A 159 58.48 -16.53 -18.20
CA ILE A 159 59.04 -15.57 -19.16
C ILE A 159 60.01 -16.27 -20.12
N ASP A 160 60.92 -17.11 -19.61
CA ASP A 160 61.92 -17.80 -20.43
C ASP A 160 61.30 -18.84 -21.39
N GLU A 161 60.26 -19.57 -20.96
CA GLU A 161 59.65 -20.66 -21.74
C GLU A 161 58.52 -20.21 -22.68
N VAL A 162 57.79 -19.15 -22.34
CA VAL A 162 56.57 -18.74 -23.08
C VAL A 162 56.75 -17.41 -23.81
N ILE A 163 57.46 -16.44 -23.21
CA ILE A 163 57.54 -15.06 -23.71
C ILE A 163 58.78 -14.82 -24.57
N LYS A 164 59.98 -15.16 -24.08
CA LYS A 164 61.25 -14.98 -24.81
C LYS A 164 61.34 -15.71 -26.16
N PRO A 165 60.68 -16.86 -26.39
CA PRO A 165 60.69 -17.51 -27.69
C PRO A 165 59.88 -16.82 -28.78
N GLN A 166 59.10 -15.77 -28.46
CA GLN A 166 58.26 -15.05 -29.42
C GLN A 166 59.01 -13.87 -30.04
N ASP A 167 58.74 -13.55 -31.30
CA ASP A 167 59.52 -12.53 -32.03
C ASP A 167 59.05 -11.10 -31.72
N ASN A 168 57.77 -10.92 -31.38
CA ASN A 168 57.18 -9.61 -31.11
C ASN A 168 56.15 -9.63 -29.96
N PHE A 169 55.80 -8.44 -29.44
CA PHE A 169 54.86 -8.27 -28.33
C PHE A 169 53.48 -8.86 -28.62
N THR A 170 52.98 -8.71 -29.86
CA THR A 170 51.69 -9.23 -30.28
C THR A 170 51.65 -10.76 -30.22
N GLU A 171 52.70 -11.44 -30.68
CA GLU A 171 52.85 -12.89 -30.57
C GLU A 171 52.96 -13.35 -29.12
N ALA A 172 53.67 -12.60 -28.27
CA ALA A 172 53.73 -12.87 -26.83
C ALA A 172 52.34 -12.81 -26.17
N VAL A 173 51.54 -11.78 -26.49
CA VAL A 173 50.14 -11.68 -26.03
C VAL A 173 49.28 -12.80 -26.60
N ASN A 174 49.52 -13.24 -27.84
CA ASN A 174 48.73 -14.29 -28.47
C ASN A 174 49.03 -15.66 -27.86
N ALA A 175 50.31 -15.94 -27.59
CA ALA A 175 50.75 -17.14 -26.90
C ALA A 175 50.14 -17.22 -25.48
N MET A 176 50.08 -16.09 -24.78
CA MET A 176 49.40 -15.97 -23.49
C MET A 176 47.89 -16.26 -23.60
N ALA A 177 47.21 -15.64 -24.56
CA ALA A 177 45.77 -15.84 -24.75
C ALA A 177 45.43 -17.27 -25.21
N SER A 178 46.27 -17.90 -26.04
CA SER A 178 46.12 -19.30 -26.45
C SER A 178 46.24 -20.24 -25.25
N LEU A 179 47.23 -20.01 -24.38
CA LEU A 179 47.43 -20.81 -23.17
C LEU A 179 46.21 -20.76 -22.24
N LEU A 180 45.56 -19.60 -22.09
CA LEU A 180 44.34 -19.47 -21.29
C LEU A 180 43.18 -20.30 -21.87
N ASN A 181 43.02 -20.29 -23.20
CA ASN A 181 41.95 -21.04 -23.87
C ASN A 181 42.17 -22.56 -23.81
N GLU A 182 43.40 -23.03 -23.97
CA GLU A 182 43.76 -24.45 -23.80
C GLU A 182 43.43 -24.96 -22.40
N VAL A 183 43.75 -24.16 -21.38
CA VAL A 183 43.47 -24.51 -19.97
C VAL A 183 41.98 -24.58 -19.70
N VAL A 184 41.20 -23.66 -20.28
CA VAL A 184 39.73 -23.67 -20.17
C VAL A 184 39.15 -24.94 -20.80
N ALA A 185 39.61 -25.32 -21.99
CA ALA A 185 39.18 -26.55 -22.67
C ALA A 185 39.49 -27.81 -21.85
N ASP A 186 40.64 -27.85 -21.18
CA ASP A 186 41.07 -29.00 -20.36
C ASP A 186 40.48 -29.01 -18.93
N SER A 187 39.87 -27.91 -18.47
CA SER A 187 39.37 -27.75 -17.10
C SER A 187 38.17 -28.65 -16.73
N GLY A 188 37.53 -29.28 -17.72
CA GLY A 188 36.49 -30.31 -17.53
C GLY A 188 37.01 -31.64 -16.97
N ILE A 189 38.33 -31.88 -16.99
CA ILE A 189 38.95 -33.17 -16.60
C ILE A 189 39.79 -33.00 -15.33
N LYS A 190 39.31 -33.51 -14.18
CA LYS A 190 39.95 -33.37 -12.85
C LYS A 190 41.45 -33.78 -12.82
N SER A 191 41.85 -34.79 -13.59
CA SER A 191 43.23 -35.32 -13.61
C SER A 191 44.23 -34.46 -14.40
N LYS A 192 43.75 -33.64 -15.35
CA LYS A 192 44.60 -32.71 -16.11
C LYS A 192 44.77 -31.38 -15.37
N ARG A 193 43.75 -30.94 -14.63
CA ARG A 193 43.79 -29.73 -13.79
C ARG A 193 44.94 -29.76 -12.76
N PHE A 194 45.17 -30.91 -12.13
CA PHE A 194 46.26 -31.11 -11.17
C PHE A 194 47.65 -31.10 -11.84
N ARG A 195 47.76 -31.61 -13.07
CA ARG A 195 49.01 -31.56 -13.87
C ARG A 195 49.35 -30.16 -14.36
N LEU A 196 48.36 -29.37 -14.76
CA LEU A 196 48.56 -27.98 -15.21
C LEU A 196 48.95 -27.05 -14.04
N GLN A 197 48.40 -27.26 -12.84
CA GLN A 197 48.77 -26.53 -11.62
C GLN A 197 50.24 -26.75 -11.21
N HIS A 198 50.80 -27.92 -11.52
CA HIS A 198 52.21 -28.27 -11.26
C HIS A 198 53.10 -28.17 -12.51
N SER A 199 52.66 -27.49 -13.57
CA SER A 199 53.49 -27.21 -14.76
C SER A 199 54.03 -25.77 -14.70
N ASN A 200 55.16 -25.49 -15.36
CA ASN A 200 55.72 -24.12 -15.45
C ASN A 200 54.83 -23.18 -16.30
N LYS A 201 53.91 -23.74 -17.10
CA LYS A 201 52.92 -23.04 -17.92
C LYS A 201 51.66 -22.74 -17.09
N THR A 202 51.80 -21.90 -16.06
CA THR A 202 50.68 -21.62 -15.16
C THR A 202 49.75 -20.54 -15.72
N PRO A 203 48.41 -20.76 -15.72
CA PRO A 203 47.43 -19.73 -16.09
C PRO A 203 47.48 -18.50 -15.18
N ARG A 204 47.99 -18.68 -13.95
CA ARG A 204 48.17 -17.64 -12.95
C ARG A 204 49.18 -16.59 -13.41
N ASN A 205 50.39 -17.00 -13.82
CA ASN A 205 51.43 -16.06 -14.27
C ASN A 205 51.00 -15.30 -15.53
N THR A 206 50.23 -15.93 -16.42
CA THR A 206 49.64 -15.27 -17.59
C THR A 206 48.67 -14.16 -17.19
N LEU A 207 47.73 -14.44 -16.28
CA LEU A 207 46.76 -13.44 -15.81
C LEU A 207 47.42 -12.28 -15.05
N GLU A 208 48.45 -12.58 -14.26
CA GLU A 208 49.21 -11.58 -13.51
C GLU A 208 49.99 -10.65 -14.45
N LEU A 209 50.71 -11.19 -15.44
CA LEU A 209 51.43 -10.40 -16.43
C LEU A 209 50.48 -9.57 -17.30
N LEU A 210 49.36 -10.14 -17.76
CA LEU A 210 48.35 -9.38 -18.50
C LEU A 210 47.72 -8.26 -17.67
N SER A 211 47.52 -8.48 -16.36
CA SER A 211 47.01 -7.43 -15.45
C SER A 211 48.04 -6.32 -15.26
N PHE A 212 49.32 -6.67 -15.13
CA PHE A 212 50.42 -5.69 -15.08
C PHE A 212 50.49 -4.84 -16.36
N LEU A 213 50.38 -5.49 -17.54
CA LEU A 213 50.35 -4.80 -18.83
C LEU A 213 49.12 -3.90 -18.99
N HIS A 214 47.97 -4.28 -18.43
CA HIS A 214 46.76 -3.44 -18.36
C HIS A 214 46.97 -2.21 -17.48
N ALA A 215 47.54 -2.37 -16.28
CA ALA A 215 47.82 -1.26 -15.36
C ALA A 215 48.78 -0.22 -15.97
N LYS A 216 49.68 -0.65 -16.86
CA LYS A 216 50.59 0.21 -17.63
C LYS A 216 50.00 0.75 -18.95
N GLY A 217 48.78 0.34 -19.31
CA GLY A 217 48.03 0.86 -20.46
C GLY A 217 48.38 0.23 -21.82
N TYR A 218 48.93 -0.99 -21.85
CA TYR A 218 49.31 -1.68 -23.09
C TYR A 218 48.21 -2.60 -23.64
N VAL A 219 47.45 -3.25 -22.76
CA VAL A 219 46.45 -4.29 -23.13
C VAL A 219 45.13 -4.05 -22.39
N LEU A 220 44.00 -4.24 -23.07
CA LEU A 220 42.67 -4.31 -22.46
C LEU A 220 42.17 -5.76 -22.43
N PHE A 221 41.57 -6.15 -21.32
CA PHE A 221 40.93 -7.46 -21.19
C PHE A 221 39.65 -7.54 -22.02
N PRO A 222 39.21 -8.75 -22.40
CA PRO A 222 37.85 -8.94 -22.90
C PRO A 222 36.81 -8.55 -21.83
N TYR A 223 35.70 -7.97 -22.25
CA TYR A 223 34.59 -7.62 -21.38
C TYR A 223 33.70 -8.85 -21.09
N VAL A 224 34.16 -9.66 -20.14
CA VAL A 224 33.55 -10.93 -19.72
C VAL A 224 32.36 -10.74 -18.78
N ARG A 225 31.28 -11.53 -18.93
CA ARG A 225 30.06 -11.42 -18.13
C ARG A 225 29.61 -12.77 -17.57
N LYS A 226 29.17 -12.81 -16.31
CA LYS A 226 28.92 -14.08 -15.57
C LYS A 226 27.69 -14.89 -16.02
N LEU A 227 27.14 -14.58 -17.18
CA LEU A 227 25.83 -15.06 -17.65
C LEU A 227 25.91 -15.94 -18.89
N SER A 228 27.04 -15.90 -19.57
CA SER A 228 27.30 -16.81 -20.66
C SER A 228 27.51 -18.22 -20.12
N GLU A 229 27.05 -19.21 -20.90
CA GLU A 229 27.40 -20.62 -20.69
C GLU A 229 28.81 -20.92 -21.21
N ASP A 230 29.55 -19.90 -21.67
CA ASP A 230 30.89 -20.04 -22.20
C ASP A 230 31.89 -20.42 -21.09
N PRO A 231 32.55 -21.60 -21.19
CA PRO A 231 33.55 -22.03 -20.21
C PRO A 231 34.67 -21.00 -19.99
N PHE A 232 35.05 -20.23 -21.01
CA PHE A 232 36.10 -19.22 -20.92
C PHE A 232 35.67 -18.06 -20.00
N GLU A 233 34.47 -17.56 -20.21
CA GLU A 233 33.92 -16.46 -19.42
C GLU A 233 33.71 -16.85 -17.95
N TYR A 234 33.20 -18.06 -17.71
CA TYR A 234 33.04 -18.60 -16.35
C TYR A 234 34.39 -18.72 -15.63
N TRP A 235 35.41 -19.20 -16.34
CA TRP A 235 36.75 -19.38 -15.79
C TRP A 235 37.42 -18.04 -15.45
N MET A 236 37.30 -17.03 -16.32
CA MET A 236 37.83 -15.69 -16.10
C MET A 236 37.22 -15.02 -14.86
N LEU A 237 35.94 -15.29 -14.56
CA LEU A 237 35.21 -14.72 -13.42
C LEU A 237 35.29 -15.55 -12.14
N HIS A 238 36.03 -16.65 -12.15
CA HIS A 238 36.16 -17.53 -10.99
C HIS A 238 37.00 -16.88 -9.89
N LYS A 239 36.51 -16.89 -8.63
CA LYS A 239 37.10 -16.18 -7.48
C LYS A 239 38.62 -16.41 -7.32
N ASN A 240 39.08 -17.64 -7.52
CA ASN A 240 40.51 -17.97 -7.38
C ASN A 240 41.38 -17.34 -8.49
N ASN A 241 40.87 -17.21 -9.71
CA ASN A 241 41.62 -16.63 -10.83
C ASN A 241 41.63 -15.10 -10.74
N VAL A 242 40.47 -14.53 -10.38
CA VAL A 242 40.30 -13.08 -10.16
C VAL A 242 41.19 -12.59 -9.03
N ARG A 243 41.31 -13.32 -7.92
CA ARG A 243 42.20 -12.92 -6.80
C ARG A 243 43.63 -12.65 -7.25
N HIS A 244 44.15 -13.43 -8.21
CA HIS A 244 45.51 -13.26 -8.70
C HIS A 244 45.69 -12.01 -9.56
N CYS A 245 44.62 -11.50 -10.14
CA CYS A 245 44.63 -10.27 -10.93
C CYS A 245 44.54 -8.99 -10.08
N GLU A 246 44.43 -9.10 -8.76
CA GLU A 246 43.99 -8.01 -7.86
C GLU A 246 45.07 -7.61 -6.84
N TYR A 247 46.31 -8.05 -7.01
CA TYR A 247 47.38 -7.57 -6.14
C TYR A 247 47.63 -6.07 -6.40
N PRO A 248 47.76 -5.23 -5.36
CA PRO A 248 48.07 -3.80 -5.48
C PRO A 248 49.20 -3.44 -6.46
N GLU A 249 50.18 -4.31 -6.66
CA GLU A 249 51.31 -4.12 -7.58
C GLU A 249 50.94 -4.33 -9.07
N LEU A 250 49.83 -4.99 -9.36
CA LEU A 250 49.38 -5.36 -10.72
C LEU A 250 48.19 -4.52 -11.19
N VAL A 251 47.81 -3.51 -10.42
CA VAL A 251 46.52 -2.83 -10.55
C VAL A 251 46.72 -1.33 -10.32
N ASN A 252 45.92 -0.50 -11.01
CA ASN A 252 45.88 0.93 -10.71
C ASN A 252 45.06 1.18 -9.41
N PRO A 253 45.67 1.74 -8.34
CA PRO A 253 44.98 1.95 -7.05
C PRO A 253 43.74 2.84 -7.16
N ASP A 254 43.82 3.92 -7.94
CA ASP A 254 42.72 4.90 -8.09
C ASP A 254 41.50 4.26 -8.78
N ALA A 255 41.74 3.38 -9.76
CA ALA A 255 40.68 2.69 -10.48
C ALA A 255 39.96 1.65 -9.60
N TYR A 256 40.68 1.06 -8.65
CA TYR A 256 40.14 0.03 -7.76
C TYR A 256 39.49 0.60 -6.49
N GLU A 257 39.76 1.85 -6.11
CA GLU A 257 38.95 2.55 -5.10
C GLU A 257 37.46 2.58 -5.51
N PHE A 258 37.17 2.79 -6.79
CA PHE A 258 35.82 2.71 -7.35
C PHE A 258 35.20 1.32 -7.20
N VAL A 259 35.98 0.27 -7.49
CA VAL A 259 35.54 -1.13 -7.34
C VAL A 259 35.22 -1.43 -5.89
N ASP A 260 36.04 -0.94 -4.95
CA ASP A 260 35.84 -1.14 -3.51
C ASP A 260 34.59 -0.43 -3.00
N ARG A 261 34.32 0.80 -3.45
CA ARG A 261 33.07 1.53 -3.14
C ARG A 261 31.84 0.75 -3.62
N ILE A 262 31.87 0.21 -4.83
CA ILE A 262 30.78 -0.64 -5.35
C ILE A 262 30.68 -1.96 -4.56
N HIS A 263 31.81 -2.56 -4.19
CA HIS A 263 31.84 -3.81 -3.45
C HIS A 263 31.23 -3.64 -2.05
N GLN A 264 31.65 -2.63 -1.29
CA GLN A 264 31.12 -2.31 0.04
C GLN A 264 29.60 -2.11 0.00
N ALA A 265 29.14 -1.35 -0.99
CA ALA A 265 27.73 -1.09 -1.17
C ALA A 265 26.93 -2.34 -1.62
N SER A 266 27.55 -3.27 -2.36
CA SER A 266 26.95 -4.58 -2.69
C SER A 266 26.85 -5.53 -1.49
N GLU A 267 27.78 -5.45 -0.54
CA GLU A 267 27.77 -6.28 0.67
C GLU A 267 26.70 -5.81 1.67
N ALA A 268 26.48 -4.49 1.78
CA ALA A 268 25.46 -3.90 2.64
C ALA A 268 24.03 -4.31 2.24
N SER A 269 23.74 -4.45 0.94
CA SER A 269 22.38 -4.67 0.42
C SER A 269 21.83 -6.10 0.64
N ARG A 270 22.68 -7.08 1.00
CA ARG A 270 22.41 -8.55 0.92
C ARG A 270 21.99 -9.06 -0.48
N ALA A 271 21.57 -8.18 -1.39
CA ALA A 271 21.18 -8.43 -2.76
C ALA A 271 22.36 -8.17 -3.70
N ASN A 272 22.83 -9.24 -4.35
CA ASN A 272 23.84 -9.26 -5.42
C ASN A 272 25.31 -9.00 -5.03
N LYS A 273 25.98 -10.05 -4.52
CA LYS A 273 27.46 -10.24 -4.60
C LYS A 273 28.07 -10.14 -6.01
N ARG A 274 27.23 -9.93 -7.04
CA ARG A 274 27.57 -9.91 -8.46
C ARG A 274 27.96 -8.51 -8.95
N LEU A 275 27.54 -7.44 -8.26
CA LEU A 275 27.78 -6.05 -8.66
C LEU A 275 29.28 -5.72 -8.69
N GLY A 276 30.02 -6.08 -7.64
CA GLY A 276 31.48 -5.88 -7.61
C GLY A 276 32.24 -6.64 -8.70
N SER A 277 31.72 -7.78 -9.19
CA SER A 277 32.34 -8.52 -10.30
C SER A 277 32.21 -7.79 -11.63
N ASN A 278 31.09 -7.08 -11.85
CA ASN A 278 30.87 -6.29 -13.07
C ASN A 278 31.73 -5.02 -13.07
N ALA A 279 31.92 -4.39 -11.90
CA ALA A 279 32.85 -3.28 -11.74
C ALA A 279 34.28 -3.68 -12.14
N LYS A 280 34.74 -4.84 -11.68
CA LYS A 280 36.07 -5.39 -11.97
C LYS A 280 36.29 -5.63 -13.46
N THR A 281 35.31 -6.20 -14.14
CA THR A 281 35.43 -6.44 -15.59
C THR A 281 35.35 -5.15 -16.39
N MET A 282 34.55 -4.17 -15.96
CA MET A 282 34.51 -2.84 -16.57
C MET A 282 35.88 -2.15 -16.50
N VAL A 283 36.51 -2.11 -15.33
CA VAL A 283 37.84 -1.49 -15.16
C VAL A 283 38.90 -2.20 -16.02
N LYS A 284 38.89 -3.53 -16.07
CA LYS A 284 39.86 -4.30 -16.87
C LYS A 284 39.65 -4.23 -18.38
N ALA A 285 38.41 -4.06 -18.83
CA ALA A 285 38.08 -3.91 -20.24
C ALA A 285 38.21 -2.47 -20.75
N SER A 286 38.52 -1.51 -19.87
CA SER A 286 38.67 -0.10 -20.24
C SER A 286 39.98 0.50 -19.76
N THR A 287 40.27 1.71 -20.22
CA THR A 287 41.36 2.58 -19.74
C THR A 287 40.92 3.45 -18.55
N PHE A 288 39.83 3.07 -17.87
CA PHE A 288 39.25 3.81 -16.76
C PHE A 288 40.19 3.87 -15.55
N THR A 289 40.43 5.08 -15.04
CA THR A 289 41.31 5.32 -13.89
C THR A 289 40.62 6.01 -12.73
N ARG A 290 39.65 6.89 -13.00
CA ARG A 290 38.99 7.73 -11.99
C ARG A 290 37.49 7.83 -12.20
N ILE A 291 36.75 8.00 -11.11
CA ILE A 291 35.27 8.07 -11.10
C ILE A 291 34.75 9.21 -11.97
N GLU A 292 35.48 10.32 -12.06
CA GLU A 292 35.12 11.51 -12.83
C GLU A 292 35.14 11.26 -14.35
N GLN A 293 35.70 10.13 -14.81
CA GLN A 293 35.77 9.77 -16.22
C GLN A 293 34.50 9.02 -16.71
N ILE A 294 33.56 8.65 -15.81
CA ILE A 294 32.34 7.92 -16.20
C ILE A 294 31.49 8.74 -17.18
N SER A 295 31.12 8.14 -18.32
CA SER A 295 30.18 8.70 -19.30
C SER A 295 28.91 7.86 -19.41
N ASP A 296 27.79 8.51 -19.78
CA ASP A 296 26.51 7.83 -19.97
C ASP A 296 26.56 6.86 -21.16
N GLU A 297 27.29 7.23 -22.20
CA GLU A 297 27.50 6.43 -23.42
C GLU A 297 28.22 5.12 -23.13
N LEU A 298 29.25 5.15 -22.26
CA LEU A 298 29.97 3.96 -21.83
C LEU A 298 29.07 3.02 -21.01
N LEU A 299 28.26 3.58 -20.11
CA LEU A 299 27.33 2.77 -19.30
C LEU A 299 26.19 2.20 -20.15
N ASP A 300 25.69 2.95 -21.14
CA ASP A 300 24.67 2.49 -22.06
C ASP A 300 25.18 1.39 -23.00
N ARG A 301 26.42 1.53 -23.52
CA ARG A 301 27.05 0.46 -24.30
C ARG A 301 27.20 -0.82 -23.51
N GLN A 302 27.57 -0.73 -22.23
CA GLN A 302 27.65 -1.89 -21.36
C GLN A 302 26.31 -2.63 -21.22
N VAL A 303 25.18 -1.90 -21.18
CA VAL A 303 23.83 -2.47 -21.18
C VAL A 303 23.52 -3.11 -22.53
N GLU A 304 23.84 -2.45 -23.64
CA GLU A 304 23.60 -2.98 -24.99
C GLU A 304 24.32 -4.28 -25.23
N LEU A 305 25.61 -4.32 -24.92
CA LEU A 305 26.39 -5.53 -25.03
C LEU A 305 25.75 -6.65 -24.19
N TYR A 306 25.32 -6.34 -22.96
CA TYR A 306 24.62 -7.30 -22.10
C TYR A 306 23.32 -7.82 -22.74
N GLU A 307 22.57 -6.97 -23.44
CA GLU A 307 21.35 -7.33 -24.18
C GLU A 307 21.63 -8.15 -25.46
N GLU A 308 22.70 -7.86 -26.19
CA GLU A 308 23.11 -8.63 -27.38
C GLU A 308 23.39 -10.11 -27.02
N ASN A 309 24.09 -10.35 -25.91
CA ASN A 309 24.36 -11.70 -25.40
C ASN A 309 23.12 -12.38 -24.80
N TYR A 310 22.12 -11.61 -24.37
CA TYR A 310 20.86 -12.16 -23.87
C TYR A 310 20.06 -12.84 -24.99
N GLN A 311 20.08 -12.29 -26.20
CA GLN A 311 19.37 -12.84 -27.36
C GLN A 311 19.93 -14.19 -27.83
N THR A 312 21.20 -14.48 -27.54
CA THR A 312 21.90 -15.70 -28.00
C THR A 312 21.89 -16.84 -26.99
N SER A 313 21.48 -16.60 -25.73
CA SER A 313 21.47 -17.61 -24.65
C SER A 313 20.15 -18.39 -24.55
N SER A 314 20.21 -19.72 -24.36
CA SER A 314 19.05 -20.63 -24.23
C SER A 314 18.45 -20.70 -22.81
N SER A 315 18.77 -19.74 -21.94
CA SER A 315 18.48 -19.81 -20.50
C SER A 315 17.01 -19.49 -20.16
N SER A 316 16.53 -20.01 -19.01
CA SER A 316 15.13 -19.86 -18.57
C SER A 316 14.73 -18.42 -18.25
N GLU A 317 13.52 -18.01 -18.67
CA GLU A 317 12.96 -16.64 -18.52
C GLU A 317 13.01 -16.04 -17.09
N THR A 318 13.08 -16.88 -16.05
CA THR A 318 13.12 -16.41 -14.66
C THR A 318 14.53 -16.01 -14.22
N THR A 319 15.52 -16.83 -14.60
CA THR A 319 16.94 -16.57 -14.31
C THR A 319 17.38 -15.31 -15.04
N THR A 320 16.92 -15.11 -16.26
CA THR A 320 17.25 -13.95 -17.08
C THR A 320 16.74 -12.63 -16.52
N ARG A 321 15.50 -12.58 -16.01
CA ARG A 321 14.90 -11.37 -15.41
C ARG A 321 15.64 -10.91 -14.16
N THR A 322 16.05 -11.84 -13.31
CA THR A 322 16.80 -11.50 -12.09
C THR A 322 18.18 -10.94 -12.41
N ASN A 323 18.86 -11.52 -13.40
CA ASN A 323 20.18 -11.08 -13.84
C ASN A 323 20.14 -9.70 -14.49
N GLY A 324 19.17 -9.44 -15.36
CA GLY A 324 18.99 -8.13 -15.95
C GLY A 324 18.72 -7.05 -14.89
N SER A 325 17.84 -7.31 -13.92
CA SER A 325 17.60 -6.35 -12.84
C SER A 325 18.86 -6.01 -12.03
N ALA A 326 19.77 -6.99 -11.85
CA ALA A 326 21.04 -6.77 -11.17
C ALA A 326 22.00 -5.89 -11.99
N PHE A 327 22.00 -6.02 -13.32
CA PHE A 327 22.85 -5.23 -14.19
C PHE A 327 22.38 -3.77 -14.30
N ASN A 328 21.07 -3.54 -14.38
CA ASN A 328 20.52 -2.18 -14.29
C ASN A 328 20.78 -1.54 -12.92
N ALA A 329 20.74 -2.33 -11.83
CA ALA A 329 21.10 -1.84 -10.51
C ALA A 329 22.57 -1.41 -10.45
N TYR A 330 23.48 -2.18 -11.07
CA TYR A 330 24.89 -1.82 -11.19
C TYR A 330 25.08 -0.50 -11.94
N THR A 331 24.49 -0.34 -13.13
CA THR A 331 24.71 0.88 -13.93
C THR A 331 24.12 2.12 -13.30
N ASN A 332 22.96 2.02 -12.64
CA ASN A 332 22.37 3.14 -11.90
C ASN A 332 23.19 3.50 -10.66
N MET A 333 23.72 2.51 -9.96
CA MET A 333 24.64 2.75 -8.86
C MET A 333 25.92 3.47 -9.32
N CYS A 334 26.46 3.14 -10.49
CA CYS A 334 27.57 3.90 -11.07
C CYS A 334 27.19 5.37 -11.35
N ARG A 335 25.99 5.61 -11.88
CA ARG A 335 25.46 6.97 -12.11
C ARG A 335 25.25 7.73 -10.81
N ASP A 336 24.73 7.09 -9.78
CA ASP A 336 24.50 7.71 -8.48
C ASP A 336 25.81 8.04 -7.76
N ILE A 337 26.81 7.14 -7.79
CA ILE A 337 28.14 7.41 -7.24
C ILE A 337 28.78 8.61 -7.96
N PHE A 338 28.64 8.69 -9.29
CA PHE A 338 29.09 9.84 -10.06
C PHE A 338 28.36 11.14 -9.66
N ASN A 339 27.03 11.09 -9.56
CA ASN A 339 26.21 12.23 -9.18
C ASN A 339 26.46 12.67 -7.73
N SER A 340 26.82 11.76 -6.82
CA SER A 340 27.07 12.09 -5.39
C SER A 340 28.18 13.12 -5.19
N LYS A 341 29.19 13.12 -6.06
CA LYS A 341 30.29 14.09 -6.01
C LYS A 341 29.91 15.49 -6.54
N HIS A 342 28.68 15.70 -6.99
CA HIS A 342 28.29 16.91 -7.72
C HIS A 342 26.90 17.43 -7.33
N ASN A 343 26.76 18.75 -7.18
CA ASN A 343 25.51 19.40 -6.74
C ASN A 343 24.33 19.29 -7.73
N ASN A 344 24.57 18.83 -8.97
CA ASN A 344 23.56 18.73 -10.03
C ASN A 344 23.71 17.37 -10.74
N PRO A 345 22.64 16.58 -10.94
CA PRO A 345 22.75 15.28 -11.59
C PRO A 345 23.06 15.45 -13.08
N ALA A 346 24.34 15.39 -13.43
CA ALA A 346 24.76 15.42 -14.83
C ALA A 346 24.38 14.11 -15.56
N LEU A 347 24.24 12.99 -14.84
CA LEU A 347 23.82 11.70 -15.39
C LEU A 347 22.42 11.31 -14.87
N LYS A 348 21.43 11.20 -15.76
CA LYS A 348 20.10 10.72 -15.39
C LYS A 348 20.11 9.21 -15.15
N LEU A 349 19.44 8.75 -14.10
CA LEU A 349 19.23 7.31 -13.90
C LEU A 349 18.39 6.73 -15.05
N LYS A 350 18.76 5.54 -15.48
CA LYS A 350 18.15 4.87 -16.63
C LYS A 350 17.81 3.43 -16.27
N HIS A 351 16.60 3.01 -16.56
CA HIS A 351 16.11 1.65 -16.41
C HIS A 351 15.63 1.13 -17.78
N ARG A 352 16.57 0.68 -18.61
CA ARG A 352 16.22 -0.01 -19.86
C ARG A 352 15.37 -1.24 -19.52
N LYS A 353 14.11 -1.24 -19.98
CA LYS A 353 13.23 -2.40 -19.88
C LYS A 353 13.79 -3.46 -20.81
N TYR A 354 14.45 -4.47 -20.25
CA TYR A 354 14.79 -5.71 -20.98
C TYR A 354 13.62 -6.09 -21.85
N MET A 355 13.82 -6.11 -23.16
CA MET A 355 12.82 -6.31 -24.21
C MET A 355 11.68 -7.23 -23.73
N ARG A 356 10.67 -6.63 -23.10
CA ARG A 356 9.33 -7.17 -23.17
C ARG A 356 9.02 -7.05 -24.65
N LYS A 357 8.44 -8.10 -25.26
CA LYS A 357 7.71 -7.94 -26.54
C LYS A 357 7.08 -6.56 -26.52
N THR A 358 7.48 -5.73 -27.48
CA THR A 358 7.10 -4.32 -27.60
C THR A 358 5.68 -4.13 -27.08
N LYS A 359 5.48 -3.18 -26.16
CA LYS A 359 4.13 -2.87 -25.68
C LYS A 359 3.30 -2.56 -26.91
N LYS A 360 2.44 -3.50 -27.32
CA LYS A 360 1.59 -3.32 -28.49
C LYS A 360 0.79 -2.05 -28.29
N THR A 361 0.81 -1.19 -29.28
CA THR A 361 -0.01 0.02 -29.29
C THR A 361 -1.49 -0.35 -29.21
N ILE A 362 -2.34 0.59 -28.79
CA ILE A 362 -3.80 0.42 -28.78
C ILE A 362 -4.29 0.01 -30.18
N TYR A 363 -3.71 0.60 -31.22
CA TYR A 363 -3.97 0.28 -32.63
C TYR A 363 -3.60 -1.17 -32.97
N GLU A 364 -2.42 -1.66 -32.56
CA GLU A 364 -2.02 -3.07 -32.76
C GLU A 364 -2.88 -4.07 -31.95
N LEU A 365 -3.46 -3.64 -30.83
CA LEU A 365 -4.33 -4.49 -30.01
C LEU A 365 -5.76 -4.54 -30.54
N ALA A 366 -6.24 -3.43 -31.12
CA ALA A 366 -7.53 -3.28 -31.78
C ALA A 366 -7.51 -3.71 -33.26
N ASP A 367 -6.39 -4.25 -33.73
CA ASP A 367 -6.31 -4.91 -35.03
C ASP A 367 -6.87 -6.33 -34.95
N PHE A 368 -7.94 -6.57 -35.70
CA PHE A 368 -8.61 -7.87 -35.81
C PHE A 368 -8.43 -8.50 -37.21
N SER A 369 -7.53 -7.97 -38.04
CA SER A 369 -7.23 -8.43 -39.41
C SER A 369 -7.00 -9.95 -39.52
N LEU A 370 -6.36 -10.54 -38.51
CA LEU A 370 -6.14 -11.99 -38.41
C LEU A 370 -7.42 -12.84 -38.51
N TYR A 371 -8.58 -12.30 -38.12
CA TYR A 371 -9.87 -13.00 -38.25
C TYR A 371 -10.42 -12.88 -39.67
N SER A 372 -10.30 -11.71 -40.31
CA SER A 372 -10.71 -11.52 -41.71
C SER A 372 -9.82 -12.26 -42.71
N ASP A 373 -8.53 -12.47 -42.38
CA ASP A 373 -7.62 -13.26 -43.20
C ASP A 373 -7.97 -14.76 -43.19
N LYS A 374 -8.57 -15.24 -42.10
CA LYS A 374 -9.03 -16.63 -41.96
C LYS A 374 -10.43 -16.85 -42.51
N LEU A 375 -11.33 -15.89 -42.32
CA LEU A 375 -12.72 -15.93 -42.76
C LEU A 375 -13.08 -14.60 -43.42
N PRO A 376 -13.16 -14.54 -44.77
CA PRO A 376 -13.46 -13.31 -45.51
C PRO A 376 -14.81 -12.69 -45.15
N GLU A 377 -15.76 -13.52 -44.71
CA GLU A 377 -17.11 -13.13 -44.31
C GLU A 377 -17.15 -12.23 -43.06
N LEU A 378 -16.07 -12.21 -42.25
CA LEU A 378 -15.97 -11.38 -41.04
C LEU A 378 -15.38 -10.00 -41.27
N LYS A 379 -15.04 -9.63 -42.51
CA LYS A 379 -14.32 -8.39 -42.83
C LYS A 379 -15.04 -7.13 -42.34
N ILE A 380 -16.36 -7.05 -42.54
CA ILE A 380 -17.17 -5.89 -42.11
C ILE A 380 -17.20 -5.81 -40.58
N TRP A 381 -17.23 -6.95 -39.89
CA TRP A 381 -17.24 -7.03 -38.43
C TRP A 381 -15.92 -6.61 -37.81
N THR A 382 -14.78 -7.03 -38.38
CA THR A 382 -13.45 -6.68 -37.87
C THR A 382 -13.17 -5.18 -38.02
N GLU A 383 -13.59 -4.57 -39.14
CA GLU A 383 -13.48 -3.13 -39.38
C GLU A 383 -14.35 -2.32 -38.39
N LEU A 384 -15.63 -2.68 -38.23
CA LEU A 384 -16.54 -1.97 -37.30
C LEU A 384 -16.10 -2.12 -35.83
N LEU A 385 -15.65 -3.31 -35.41
CA LEU A 385 -15.17 -3.53 -34.04
C LEU A 385 -13.86 -2.78 -33.76
N SER A 386 -12.97 -2.68 -34.75
CA SER A 386 -11.75 -1.88 -34.63
C SER A 386 -12.07 -0.41 -34.44
N GLN A 387 -12.96 0.14 -35.28
CA GLN A 387 -13.44 1.53 -35.16
C GLN A 387 -14.16 1.79 -33.81
N TYR A 388 -14.98 0.84 -33.35
CA TYR A 388 -15.64 0.93 -32.04
C TYR A 388 -14.67 0.93 -30.86
N CYS A 389 -13.64 0.08 -30.91
CA CYS A 389 -12.62 0.05 -29.85
C CYS A 389 -11.82 1.36 -29.83
N LEU A 390 -11.55 1.95 -30.99
CA LEU A 390 -10.80 3.21 -31.12
C LEU A 390 -11.63 4.46 -30.80
N SER A 391 -12.96 4.42 -30.91
CA SER A 391 -13.82 5.58 -30.67
C SER A 391 -14.08 5.90 -29.19
N ILE A 392 -13.81 4.96 -28.27
CA ILE A 392 -14.14 5.10 -26.84
C ILE A 392 -12.88 5.27 -25.99
N ASN A 393 -12.71 6.46 -25.41
CA ASN A 393 -11.65 6.78 -24.43
C ASN A 393 -12.06 6.40 -22.99
N ASP A 394 -12.04 5.11 -22.65
CA ASP A 394 -12.33 4.62 -21.28
C ASP A 394 -11.24 3.68 -20.74
N THR A 395 -11.10 3.64 -19.42
CA THR A 395 -10.23 2.76 -18.62
C THR A 395 -10.45 1.26 -18.84
N GLN A 396 -11.54 0.86 -19.49
CA GLN A 396 -11.92 -0.54 -19.75
C GLN A 396 -11.54 -1.05 -21.15
N PHE A 397 -10.70 -0.32 -21.89
CA PHE A 397 -10.31 -0.65 -23.27
C PHE A 397 -9.87 -2.11 -23.49
N GLN A 398 -9.00 -2.65 -22.63
CA GLN A 398 -8.56 -4.05 -22.73
C GLN A 398 -9.72 -5.05 -22.66
N LEU A 399 -10.69 -4.78 -21.78
CA LEU A 399 -11.86 -5.63 -21.66
C LEU A 399 -12.75 -5.52 -22.92
N ARG A 400 -12.83 -4.34 -23.55
CA ARG A 400 -13.58 -4.16 -24.81
C ARG A 400 -12.96 -4.99 -25.93
N ILE A 401 -11.63 -4.96 -26.07
CA ILE A 401 -10.91 -5.78 -27.05
C ILE A 401 -11.14 -7.27 -26.78
N SER A 402 -11.02 -7.71 -25.52
CA SER A 402 -11.32 -9.10 -25.16
C SER A 402 -12.76 -9.46 -25.53
N SER A 403 -13.72 -8.59 -25.23
CA SER A 403 -15.14 -8.76 -25.60
C SER A 403 -15.33 -8.84 -27.12
N ALA A 404 -14.64 -8.00 -27.90
CA ALA A 404 -14.70 -8.00 -29.35
C ALA A 404 -14.16 -9.31 -29.94
N ARG A 405 -13.04 -9.82 -29.41
CA ARG A 405 -12.50 -11.13 -29.80
C ARG A 405 -13.48 -12.25 -29.48
N TYR A 406 -14.12 -12.23 -28.32
CA TYR A 406 -15.13 -13.23 -27.96
C TYR A 406 -16.36 -13.18 -28.85
N PHE A 407 -16.77 -11.99 -29.27
CA PHE A 407 -17.85 -11.83 -30.24
C PHE A 407 -17.47 -12.42 -31.61
N LEU A 408 -16.24 -12.16 -32.08
CA LEU A 408 -15.73 -12.75 -33.32
C LEU A 408 -15.56 -14.27 -33.23
N ASP A 409 -15.10 -14.79 -32.09
CA ASP A 409 -14.99 -16.24 -31.84
C ASP A 409 -16.38 -16.91 -31.88
N TRP A 410 -17.40 -16.25 -31.31
CA TRP A 410 -18.79 -16.73 -31.39
C TRP A 410 -19.34 -16.69 -32.82
N LEU A 411 -19.16 -15.57 -33.53
CA LEU A 411 -19.57 -15.46 -34.94
C LEU A 411 -18.92 -16.53 -35.82
N SER A 412 -17.64 -16.84 -35.57
CA SER A 412 -16.90 -17.88 -36.30
C SER A 412 -17.44 -19.30 -36.05
N GLY A 413 -18.24 -19.50 -35.00
CA GLY A 413 -18.82 -20.79 -34.63
C GLY A 413 -20.28 -20.99 -35.09
N LEU A 414 -20.84 -20.06 -35.87
CA LEU A 414 -22.19 -20.18 -36.45
C LEU A 414 -22.14 -20.97 -37.77
N GLU A 415 -23.16 -21.78 -38.03
CA GLU A 415 -23.29 -22.52 -39.31
C GLU A 415 -23.50 -21.58 -40.51
N HIS A 416 -24.16 -20.44 -40.26
CA HIS A 416 -24.33 -19.35 -41.22
C HIS A 416 -23.87 -18.05 -40.57
N ILE A 417 -22.76 -17.49 -41.07
CA ILE A 417 -22.16 -16.28 -40.51
C ILE A 417 -22.85 -15.07 -41.14
N PRO A 418 -23.52 -14.19 -40.36
CA PRO A 418 -24.08 -12.96 -40.90
C PRO A 418 -22.94 -12.05 -41.37
N GLN A 419 -23.04 -11.49 -42.57
CA GLN A 419 -21.99 -10.65 -43.15
C GLN A 419 -22.06 -9.20 -42.67
N SER A 420 -23.25 -8.76 -42.21
CA SER A 420 -23.49 -7.40 -41.74
C SER A 420 -24.28 -7.34 -40.43
N PRO A 421 -24.19 -6.25 -39.64
CA PRO A 421 -25.02 -6.07 -38.45
C PRO A 421 -26.52 -6.06 -38.69
N LEU A 422 -26.96 -5.81 -39.93
CA LEU A 422 -28.37 -5.78 -40.32
C LEU A 422 -28.98 -7.18 -40.48
N GLU A 423 -28.15 -8.20 -40.70
CA GLU A 423 -28.59 -9.60 -40.83
C GLU A 423 -28.79 -10.30 -39.48
N ILE A 424 -28.47 -9.63 -38.36
CA ILE A 424 -28.66 -10.19 -37.03
C ILE A 424 -30.14 -10.19 -36.64
N VAL A 425 -30.75 -11.36 -36.70
CA VAL A 425 -32.08 -11.63 -36.15
C VAL A 425 -32.01 -11.96 -34.65
N ARG A 426 -32.74 -11.21 -33.82
CA ARG A 426 -32.76 -11.35 -32.34
C ARG A 426 -33.16 -12.76 -31.87
N THR A 427 -34.20 -13.34 -32.47
CA THR A 427 -34.76 -14.65 -32.07
C THR A 427 -33.86 -15.83 -32.42
N ILE A 428 -32.97 -15.68 -33.40
CA ILE A 428 -32.08 -16.74 -33.89
C ILE A 428 -30.68 -16.58 -33.29
N HIS A 429 -30.14 -15.36 -33.29
CA HIS A 429 -28.74 -15.12 -32.97
C HIS A 429 -28.51 -14.62 -31.53
N VAL A 430 -29.44 -13.86 -30.95
CA VAL A 430 -29.20 -13.18 -29.66
C VAL A 430 -29.79 -13.94 -28.49
N ASN A 431 -31.09 -14.24 -28.52
CA ASN A 431 -31.81 -14.87 -27.43
C ASN A 431 -32.92 -15.78 -27.97
N ASP A 432 -32.62 -17.07 -28.07
CA ASP A 432 -33.59 -18.14 -28.30
C ASP A 432 -33.87 -18.83 -26.96
N TYR A 433 -35.14 -19.13 -26.69
CA TYR A 433 -35.55 -19.89 -25.51
C TYR A 433 -35.28 -21.41 -25.67
N ALA A 434 -34.88 -21.87 -26.87
CA ALA A 434 -34.39 -23.21 -27.13
C ALA A 434 -32.84 -23.34 -26.98
N GLU A 435 -32.32 -24.58 -26.93
CA GLU A 435 -30.90 -24.91 -26.74
C GLU A 435 -30.02 -24.66 -28.01
N GLY A 436 -30.18 -23.52 -28.68
CA GLY A 436 -29.38 -23.13 -29.85
C GLY A 436 -28.04 -22.43 -29.50
N ASN A 437 -27.14 -22.29 -30.48
CA ASN A 437 -25.84 -21.60 -30.36
C ASN A 437 -25.98 -20.06 -30.39
N THR A 438 -26.80 -19.51 -29.49
CA THR A 438 -27.07 -18.07 -29.38
C THR A 438 -25.98 -17.33 -28.60
N LEU A 439 -25.85 -16.03 -28.82
CA LEU A 439 -24.92 -15.16 -28.11
C LEU A 439 -25.11 -15.26 -26.58
N ARG A 440 -26.35 -15.32 -26.11
CA ARG A 440 -26.68 -15.47 -24.70
C ARG A 440 -26.24 -16.83 -24.14
N ASN A 441 -26.45 -17.93 -24.87
CA ASN A 441 -25.99 -19.26 -24.44
C ASN A 441 -24.46 -19.37 -24.46
N HIS A 442 -23.79 -18.80 -25.46
CA HIS A 442 -22.33 -18.72 -25.53
C HIS A 442 -21.74 -17.97 -24.32
N LEU A 443 -22.34 -16.83 -23.93
CA LEU A 443 -21.93 -16.07 -22.76
C LEU A 443 -22.21 -16.78 -21.43
N LYS A 444 -23.30 -17.55 -21.33
CA LYS A 444 -23.65 -18.32 -20.13
C LYS A 444 -22.70 -19.51 -19.91
N ASN A 445 -22.30 -20.19 -20.98
CA ASN A 445 -21.43 -21.37 -20.89
C ASN A 445 -19.97 -21.02 -20.62
N ARG A 446 -19.54 -19.81 -21.02
CA ARG A 446 -18.13 -19.40 -20.93
C ARG A 446 -17.81 -18.54 -19.70
N TYR A 447 -18.78 -17.79 -19.16
CA TYR A 447 -18.54 -16.79 -18.13
C TYR A 447 -19.54 -16.84 -16.97
N SER A 448 -19.14 -16.27 -15.83
CA SER A 448 -20.07 -16.00 -14.73
C SER A 448 -21.17 -15.02 -15.16
N LEU A 449 -22.38 -15.14 -14.58
CA LEU A 449 -23.54 -14.29 -14.90
C LEU A 449 -23.21 -12.78 -14.90
N LYS A 450 -22.35 -12.34 -13.97
CA LYS A 450 -21.87 -10.96 -13.86
C LYS A 450 -20.99 -10.51 -15.01
N ALA A 451 -20.07 -11.37 -15.43
CA ALA A 451 -19.24 -11.11 -16.60
C ALA A 451 -20.10 -11.15 -17.88
N SER A 452 -21.03 -12.08 -17.99
CA SER A 452 -21.97 -12.19 -19.12
C SER A 452 -22.82 -10.92 -19.27
N ASN A 453 -23.39 -10.39 -18.18
CA ASN A 453 -24.13 -9.13 -18.21
C ASN A 453 -23.26 -7.93 -18.58
N ARG A 454 -21.99 -7.92 -18.16
CA ARG A 454 -21.03 -6.87 -18.54
C ARG A 454 -20.73 -6.92 -20.04
N HIS A 455 -20.49 -8.10 -20.61
CA HIS A 455 -20.30 -8.28 -22.05
C HIS A 455 -21.56 -7.92 -22.85
N LEU A 456 -22.76 -8.30 -22.39
CA LEU A 456 -24.03 -7.90 -23.01
C LEU A 456 -24.19 -6.38 -23.08
N SER A 457 -23.86 -5.65 -22.01
CA SER A 457 -23.89 -4.19 -22.02
C SER A 457 -22.91 -3.59 -23.04
N MET A 458 -21.76 -4.23 -23.26
CA MET A 458 -20.74 -3.76 -24.20
C MET A 458 -21.13 -4.07 -25.65
N TYR A 459 -21.83 -5.19 -25.89
CA TYR A 459 -22.40 -5.53 -27.20
C TYR A 459 -23.56 -4.61 -27.56
N ARG A 460 -24.43 -4.26 -26.59
CA ARG A 460 -25.47 -3.24 -26.82
C ARG A 460 -24.86 -1.92 -27.29
N GLN A 461 -23.85 -1.42 -26.58
CA GLN A 461 -23.12 -0.20 -26.96
C GLN A 461 -22.45 -0.31 -28.34
N PHE A 462 -21.94 -1.50 -28.69
CA PHE A 462 -21.39 -1.74 -30.02
C PHE A 462 -22.46 -1.67 -31.11
N PHE A 463 -23.65 -2.25 -30.90
CA PHE A 463 -24.75 -2.15 -31.87
C PHE A 463 -25.32 -0.73 -31.99
N ASP A 464 -25.35 0.03 -30.89
CA ASP A 464 -25.69 1.47 -30.94
C ASP A 464 -24.65 2.24 -31.78
N PHE A 465 -23.35 1.96 -31.59
CA PHE A 465 -22.28 2.53 -32.41
C PHE A 465 -22.37 2.13 -33.90
N CYS A 466 -22.73 0.87 -34.18
CA CYS A 466 -22.94 0.40 -35.56
C CYS A 466 -24.10 1.14 -36.22
N HIS A 467 -25.20 1.38 -35.50
CA HIS A 467 -26.32 2.19 -36.00
C HIS A 467 -25.86 3.60 -36.37
N ASP A 468 -25.22 4.30 -35.44
CA ASP A 468 -24.73 5.67 -35.65
C ASP A 468 -23.71 5.78 -36.80
N THR A 469 -22.86 4.76 -36.96
CA THR A 469 -21.80 4.74 -37.99
C THR A 469 -22.37 4.42 -39.35
N LEU A 470 -23.27 3.43 -39.46
CA LEU A 470 -23.90 3.05 -40.72
C LEU A 470 -24.94 4.09 -41.19
N TYR A 471 -25.56 4.84 -40.28
CA TYR A 471 -26.53 5.90 -40.58
C TYR A 471 -25.92 7.09 -41.35
N LYS A 472 -24.60 7.28 -41.21
CA LYS A 472 -23.86 8.32 -41.93
C LYS A 472 -23.84 8.08 -43.45
N ASN A 473 -23.96 6.83 -43.90
CA ASN A 473 -24.03 6.48 -45.32
C ASN A 473 -25.46 6.68 -45.87
N PRO A 474 -25.65 7.48 -46.95
CA PRO A 474 -26.97 7.80 -47.49
C PRO A 474 -27.80 6.57 -47.89
N ASP A 475 -27.16 5.56 -48.46
CA ASP A 475 -27.81 4.35 -49.02
C ASP A 475 -28.43 3.43 -47.94
N ASN A 476 -27.99 3.55 -46.69
CA ASN A 476 -28.46 2.68 -45.59
C ASN A 476 -29.57 3.32 -44.74
N ARG A 477 -29.92 4.60 -44.98
CA ARG A 477 -30.81 5.38 -44.09
C ARG A 477 -32.23 4.82 -44.01
N GLU A 478 -32.75 4.29 -45.11
CA GLU A 478 -34.11 3.75 -45.18
C GLU A 478 -34.21 2.45 -44.36
N SER A 479 -33.25 1.55 -44.53
CA SER A 479 -33.13 0.28 -43.79
C SER A 479 -32.75 0.44 -42.30
N LEU A 480 -32.04 1.52 -41.95
CA LEU A 480 -31.63 1.82 -40.56
C LEU A 480 -32.69 2.58 -39.75
N SER A 481 -33.68 3.18 -40.39
CA SER A 481 -34.79 3.85 -39.72
C SER A 481 -35.65 2.88 -38.87
N THR A 482 -35.63 1.60 -39.24
CA THR A 482 -36.31 0.47 -38.58
C THR A 482 -35.36 -0.43 -37.79
N PHE A 483 -34.06 -0.12 -37.72
CA PHE A 483 -33.08 -0.93 -36.98
C PHE A 483 -33.28 -0.76 -35.47
N VAL A 484 -33.77 -1.82 -34.83
CA VAL A 484 -33.86 -1.93 -33.38
C VAL A 484 -32.63 -2.69 -32.87
N ASN A 485 -31.95 -2.15 -31.87
CA ASN A 485 -30.78 -2.79 -31.29
C ASN A 485 -31.11 -4.25 -30.90
N PRO A 486 -30.39 -5.25 -31.45
CA PRO A 486 -30.76 -6.65 -31.28
C PRO A 486 -30.52 -7.15 -29.85
N VAL A 487 -29.77 -6.42 -29.00
CA VAL A 487 -29.51 -6.73 -27.58
C VAL A 487 -30.32 -5.79 -26.67
N ASP A 488 -31.26 -6.35 -25.89
CA ASP A 488 -32.09 -5.61 -24.94
C ASP A 488 -31.71 -5.97 -23.51
N THR A 489 -31.13 -5.01 -22.78
CA THR A 489 -30.70 -5.20 -21.39
C THR A 489 -31.85 -5.44 -20.40
N LYS A 490 -33.11 -5.18 -20.76
CA LYS A 490 -34.25 -5.48 -19.91
C LYS A 490 -34.61 -6.97 -19.94
N TRP A 491 -34.50 -7.60 -21.11
CA TRP A 491 -34.95 -8.99 -21.32
C TRP A 491 -33.80 -10.00 -21.40
N ASP A 492 -32.62 -9.60 -21.87
CA ASP A 492 -31.49 -10.50 -22.09
C ASP A 492 -30.58 -10.60 -20.86
N ARG A 493 -30.73 -9.68 -19.90
CA ARG A 493 -29.93 -9.65 -18.68
C ARG A 493 -30.19 -10.90 -17.85
N PHE A 494 -29.11 -11.58 -17.49
CA PHE A 494 -29.17 -12.70 -16.56
C PHE A 494 -29.58 -12.18 -15.18
N ALA A 495 -30.56 -12.83 -14.54
CA ALA A 495 -31.02 -12.49 -13.21
C ALA A 495 -29.87 -12.58 -12.20
N GLU A 496 -29.35 -11.42 -11.81
CA GLU A 496 -28.41 -11.28 -10.71
C GLU A 496 -29.18 -10.82 -9.48
N GLY A 497 -28.92 -11.46 -8.33
CA GLY A 497 -29.05 -10.78 -7.04
C GLY A 497 -27.95 -9.74 -6.94
N SER A 498 -28.13 -8.57 -7.56
CA SER A 498 -27.16 -7.48 -7.55
C SER A 498 -27.74 -6.29 -6.79
N SER A 499 -27.34 -6.15 -5.53
CA SER A 499 -27.45 -4.89 -4.79
C SER A 499 -26.36 -3.92 -5.29
N PRO A 500 -26.66 -2.62 -5.49
CA PRO A 500 -25.65 -1.61 -5.76
C PRO A 500 -24.85 -1.34 -4.47
N GLY A 501 -23.78 -2.10 -4.25
CA GLY A 501 -22.95 -1.98 -3.04
C GLY A 501 -21.67 -2.80 -3.14
N SER A 502 -20.60 -2.31 -2.50
CA SER A 502 -19.37 -3.06 -2.32
C SER A 502 -19.53 -3.98 -1.11
N LYS A 503 -19.56 -5.30 -1.34
CA LYS A 503 -19.69 -6.39 -0.35
C LYS A 503 -18.55 -6.52 0.70
N ARG A 504 -17.87 -5.42 1.04
CA ARG A 504 -16.67 -5.44 1.88
C ARG A 504 -17.06 -5.25 3.34
N THR A 505 -16.66 -6.21 4.18
CA THR A 505 -16.82 -6.09 5.64
C THR A 505 -15.85 -5.03 6.17
N PRO A 506 -16.32 -4.02 6.92
CA PRO A 506 -15.44 -3.05 7.57
C PRO A 506 -14.56 -3.71 8.64
N ILE A 507 -13.39 -3.13 8.87
CA ILE A 507 -12.47 -3.47 9.96
C ILE A 507 -12.83 -2.62 11.17
N GLU A 508 -12.83 -3.22 12.36
CA GLU A 508 -13.11 -2.53 13.61
C GLU A 508 -12.04 -1.46 13.93
N SER A 509 -12.46 -0.36 14.58
CA SER A 509 -11.61 0.78 14.97
C SER A 509 -10.41 0.36 15.83
N ARG A 510 -10.59 -0.56 16.78
CA ARG A 510 -9.52 -1.11 17.63
C ARG A 510 -8.40 -1.75 16.81
N ILE A 511 -8.74 -2.54 15.80
CA ILE A 511 -7.77 -3.19 14.91
C ILE A 511 -7.06 -2.14 14.06
N MET A 512 -7.78 -1.13 13.57
CA MET A 512 -7.19 -0.01 12.84
C MET A 512 -6.20 0.79 13.73
N ASN A 513 -6.49 0.97 15.02
CA ASN A 513 -5.60 1.61 16.00
C ASN A 513 -4.32 0.80 16.22
N GLU A 514 -4.43 -0.52 16.41
CA GLU A 514 -3.25 -1.37 16.57
C GLU A 514 -2.35 -1.34 15.33
N ILE A 515 -2.94 -1.35 14.12
CA ILE A 515 -2.17 -1.23 12.87
C ILE A 515 -1.51 0.16 12.75
N ARG A 516 -2.21 1.24 13.14
CA ARG A 516 -1.63 2.59 13.18
C ARG A 516 -0.40 2.64 14.09
N ASN A 517 -0.51 2.11 15.30
CA ASN A 517 0.58 2.07 16.27
C ASN A 517 1.77 1.26 15.74
N LEU A 518 1.50 0.10 15.14
CA LEU A 518 2.52 -0.80 14.58
C LEU A 518 3.33 -0.16 13.44
N ILE A 519 2.78 0.83 12.73
CA ILE A 519 3.51 1.54 11.69
C ILE A 519 4.54 2.52 12.28
N ILE A 520 4.19 3.27 13.33
CA ILE A 520 4.99 4.41 13.83
C ILE A 520 5.87 4.07 15.03
N GLU A 521 5.49 3.08 15.84
CA GLU A 521 6.20 2.70 17.06
C GLU A 521 7.72 2.52 16.86
N ASP A 522 8.49 2.90 17.89
CA ASP A 522 9.95 2.76 17.96
C ASP A 522 10.68 3.25 16.69
N ASP A 523 10.25 4.39 16.14
CA ASP A 523 10.77 4.97 14.90
C ASP A 523 10.69 3.97 13.73
N TYR A 524 9.47 3.56 13.38
CA TYR A 524 9.17 2.63 12.29
C TYR A 524 9.87 1.26 12.44
N ALA A 525 10.01 0.73 13.66
CA ALA A 525 10.76 -0.51 13.91
C ALA A 525 10.23 -1.71 13.11
N PHE A 526 8.91 -1.90 13.06
CA PHE A 526 8.31 -2.96 12.27
C PHE A 526 8.48 -2.73 10.75
N PRO A 527 8.12 -1.57 10.17
CA PRO A 527 8.39 -1.28 8.76
C PRO A 527 9.86 -1.49 8.37
N LYS A 528 10.81 -1.02 9.18
CA LYS A 528 12.26 -1.24 8.97
C LYS A 528 12.63 -2.73 8.94
N LYS A 529 11.98 -3.57 9.75
CA LYS A 529 12.22 -5.01 9.75
C LYS A 529 11.53 -5.76 8.61
N ALA A 530 10.27 -5.42 8.32
CA ALA A 530 9.40 -6.19 7.44
C ALA A 530 9.43 -5.71 5.97
N PHE A 531 9.64 -4.40 5.75
CA PHE A 531 9.68 -3.80 4.41
C PHE A 531 11.10 -3.78 3.87
N SER A 532 11.69 -4.96 3.68
CA SER A 532 13.02 -5.09 3.08
C SER A 532 13.13 -4.45 1.69
N PHE A 533 11.99 -4.25 1.02
CA PHE A 533 11.88 -3.57 -0.27
C PHE A 533 11.85 -2.04 -0.19
N SER A 534 11.80 -1.44 1.00
CA SER A 534 11.82 0.01 1.22
C SER A 534 13.23 0.56 1.50
N TYR A 535 14.26 -0.31 1.51
CA TYR A 535 15.65 0.10 1.67
C TYR A 535 16.28 0.44 0.32
N VAL A 536 16.96 1.58 0.26
CA VAL A 536 17.54 2.15 -0.96
C VAL A 536 18.95 2.67 -0.66
N HIS A 537 19.77 2.75 -1.70
CA HIS A 537 21.03 3.49 -1.64
C HIS A 537 20.79 4.85 -2.30
N LEU A 538 21.02 5.93 -1.56
CA LEU A 538 20.69 7.29 -2.01
C LEU A 538 21.81 8.23 -1.58
N THR A 539 22.04 9.24 -2.40
CA THR A 539 22.90 10.36 -2.02
C THR A 539 22.16 11.22 -1.01
N ASN A 540 22.81 11.50 0.12
CA ASN A 540 22.33 12.51 1.05
C ASN A 540 22.76 13.88 0.50
N HIS A 541 21.79 14.67 0.03
CA HIS A 541 22.06 15.96 -0.60
C HIS A 541 22.52 17.06 0.38
N GLU A 542 22.35 16.87 1.69
CA GLU A 542 22.85 17.80 2.69
C GLU A 542 24.36 17.62 2.94
N THR A 543 24.85 16.39 2.84
CA THR A 543 26.25 16.04 3.12
C THR A 543 27.08 15.81 1.85
N GLY A 544 26.43 15.53 0.72
CA GLY A 544 27.06 15.07 -0.52
C GLY A 544 27.57 13.62 -0.45
N GLU A 545 27.35 12.91 0.66
CA GLU A 545 27.80 11.53 0.81
C GLU A 545 26.75 10.54 0.31
N TYR A 546 27.23 9.43 -0.27
CA TYR A 546 26.38 8.34 -0.72
C TYR A 546 26.07 7.40 0.44
N GLU A 547 24.86 7.48 0.98
CA GLU A 547 24.43 6.68 2.12
C GLU A 547 23.84 5.34 1.66
N HIS A 548 24.22 4.27 2.37
CA HIS A 548 23.79 2.92 2.06
C HIS A 548 22.66 2.45 2.98
N ASN A 549 21.70 1.68 2.42
CA ASN A 549 20.58 1.10 3.18
C ASN A 549 19.74 2.16 3.94
N VAL A 550 19.41 3.24 3.25
CA VAL A 550 18.48 4.26 3.76
C VAL A 550 17.06 3.70 3.68
N PHE A 551 16.33 3.75 4.80
CA PHE A 551 14.92 3.37 4.85
C PHE A 551 14.06 4.49 4.27
N CYS A 552 13.24 4.16 3.26
CA CYS A 552 12.24 5.06 2.68
C CYS A 552 10.89 4.91 3.42
N PRO A 553 10.42 5.95 4.13
CA PRO A 553 9.18 5.87 4.91
C PRO A 553 7.91 6.03 4.06
N SER A 554 8.01 6.36 2.76
CA SER A 554 6.87 6.66 1.89
C SER A 554 5.78 5.59 1.89
N VAL A 555 6.13 4.30 1.89
CA VAL A 555 5.15 3.20 1.90
C VAL A 555 4.40 3.15 3.24
N ALA A 556 5.14 3.30 4.34
CA ALA A 556 4.60 3.29 5.69
C ALA A 556 3.70 4.50 5.93
N ASN A 557 4.17 5.71 5.60
CA ASN A 557 3.44 6.95 5.75
C ASN A 557 2.21 7.02 4.83
N LEU A 558 2.26 6.46 3.61
CA LEU A 558 1.08 6.37 2.73
C LEU A 558 -0.02 5.50 3.36
N LEU A 559 0.34 4.34 3.91
CA LEU A 559 -0.62 3.45 4.58
C LEU A 559 -1.15 4.09 5.87
N TYR A 560 -0.29 4.76 6.63
CA TYR A 560 -0.67 5.51 7.82
C TYR A 560 -1.66 6.64 7.48
N PHE A 561 -1.40 7.40 6.42
CA PHE A 561 -2.30 8.44 5.92
C PHE A 561 -3.67 7.86 5.54
N MET A 562 -3.71 6.72 4.84
CA MET A 562 -4.96 6.06 4.45
C MET A 562 -5.76 5.46 5.62
N LEU A 563 -5.11 5.16 6.75
CA LEU A 563 -5.79 4.72 7.98
C LEU A 563 -6.47 5.88 8.71
N TRP A 564 -5.92 7.09 8.62
CA TRP A 564 -6.52 8.30 9.18
C TRP A 564 -7.57 8.91 8.27
N ILE A 565 -7.26 9.06 6.99
CA ILE A 565 -8.12 9.72 6.01
C ILE A 565 -8.62 8.68 5.00
N PRO A 566 -9.92 8.36 4.96
CA PRO A 566 -10.46 7.31 4.10
C PRO A 566 -10.61 7.76 2.63
N ILE A 567 -9.51 8.18 2.01
CA ILE A 567 -9.43 8.46 0.57
C ILE A 567 -9.18 7.20 -0.27
N ARG A 568 -9.36 7.29 -1.59
CA ARG A 568 -9.03 6.17 -2.48
C ARG A 568 -7.51 6.06 -2.62
N LYS A 569 -7.00 4.82 -2.71
CA LYS A 569 -5.57 4.53 -2.95
C LYS A 569 -4.95 5.38 -4.08
N ILE A 570 -5.62 5.52 -5.23
CA ILE A 570 -5.08 6.31 -6.35
C ILE A 570 -4.95 7.79 -5.98
N GLN A 571 -5.89 8.34 -5.20
CA GLN A 571 -5.81 9.72 -4.71
C GLN A 571 -4.63 9.86 -3.75
N ALA A 572 -4.45 8.92 -2.82
CA ALA A 572 -3.32 8.92 -1.89
C ALA A 572 -1.96 8.85 -2.61
N GLN A 573 -1.86 8.07 -3.68
CA GLN A 573 -0.63 7.95 -4.48
C GLN A 573 -0.30 9.25 -5.25
N LEU A 574 -1.30 10.07 -5.60
CA LEU A 574 -1.14 11.28 -6.40
C LEU A 574 -1.24 12.58 -5.58
N LEU A 575 -1.10 12.49 -4.26
CA LEU A 575 -1.02 13.68 -3.40
C LEU A 575 0.25 14.46 -3.71
N ASP A 576 0.14 15.78 -3.73
CA ASP A 576 1.24 16.68 -4.08
C ASP A 576 2.04 17.12 -2.85
N SER A 577 3.35 17.25 -3.00
CA SER A 577 4.25 17.76 -1.97
C SER A 577 4.24 19.29 -1.85
N GLY A 578 3.79 20.03 -2.86
CA GLY A 578 3.89 21.48 -2.89
C GLY A 578 5.31 22.02 -3.12
N GLU A 579 6.27 21.17 -3.53
CA GLU A 579 7.64 21.61 -3.85
C GLU A 579 7.69 22.62 -5.02
N GLY A 580 6.67 22.60 -5.90
CA GLY A 580 6.49 23.57 -6.98
C GLY A 580 5.56 24.74 -6.65
N ASP A 581 5.04 24.83 -5.43
CA ASP A 581 4.06 25.85 -5.05
C ASP A 581 4.75 27.16 -4.63
N ASP A 582 4.01 28.28 -4.73
CA ASP A 582 4.50 29.61 -4.34
C ASP A 582 4.68 29.74 -2.82
N PHE A 583 3.81 29.10 -2.04
CA PHE A 583 3.84 29.08 -0.59
C PHE A 583 3.84 27.64 -0.06
N ILE A 584 4.72 27.36 0.89
CA ILE A 584 4.84 26.06 1.54
C ILE A 584 4.58 26.21 3.04
N TYR A 585 3.98 25.18 3.64
CA TYR A 585 3.75 25.15 5.08
C TYR A 585 5.07 24.89 5.82
N ASP A 586 5.43 25.80 6.73
CA ASP A 586 6.55 25.62 7.64
C ASP A 586 6.06 24.96 8.93
N PHE A 587 6.60 23.78 9.23
CA PHE A 587 6.23 22.99 10.40
C PHE A 587 6.79 23.52 11.72
N ASP A 588 7.80 24.40 11.70
CA ASP A 588 8.39 24.98 12.93
C ASP A 588 7.74 26.32 13.27
N LEU A 589 7.34 27.09 12.25
CA LEU A 589 6.65 28.37 12.41
C LEU A 589 5.11 28.25 12.37
N GLU A 590 4.60 27.06 12.05
CA GLU A 590 3.17 26.73 11.90
C GLU A 590 2.40 27.68 10.97
N LYS A 591 3.06 28.15 9.91
CA LYS A 591 2.49 29.11 8.96
C LYS A 591 2.99 28.87 7.54
N PHE A 592 2.23 29.37 6.58
CA PHE A 592 2.69 29.40 5.19
C PHE A 592 3.75 30.46 4.99
N VAL A 593 4.89 30.05 4.44
CA VAL A 593 6.01 30.91 4.06
C VAL A 593 6.25 30.82 2.56
N LYS A 594 6.91 31.84 1.99
CA LYS A 594 7.26 31.83 0.58
C LYS A 594 8.26 30.69 0.31
N ASN A 595 8.01 29.88 -0.72
CA ASN A 595 8.90 28.78 -1.08
C ASN A 595 10.16 29.30 -1.79
N GLU A 596 11.28 29.39 -1.06
CA GLU A 596 12.56 29.83 -1.62
C GLU A 596 13.17 28.81 -2.59
N ASN A 597 12.90 27.52 -2.38
CA ASN A 597 13.40 26.40 -3.18
C ASN A 597 12.38 25.94 -4.23
N LYS A 598 11.55 26.86 -4.73
CA LYS A 598 10.47 26.54 -5.66
C LYS A 598 11.01 25.89 -6.93
N ILE A 599 10.46 24.72 -7.25
CA ILE A 599 10.76 24.01 -8.49
C ILE A 599 9.85 24.53 -9.61
N GLY A 600 10.45 25.17 -10.61
CA GLY A 600 9.74 25.72 -11.77
C GLY A 600 9.18 27.12 -11.57
N ASN A 601 8.67 27.71 -12.66
CA ASN A 601 8.28 29.13 -12.72
C ASN A 601 6.75 29.37 -12.72
N GLU A 602 5.94 28.31 -12.74
CA GLU A 602 4.47 28.40 -12.81
C GLU A 602 3.88 28.81 -11.45
N LYS A 603 2.90 29.73 -11.40
CA LYS A 603 2.16 30.04 -10.16
C LYS A 603 1.22 28.89 -9.82
N ARG A 604 1.34 28.31 -8.63
CA ARG A 604 0.67 27.07 -8.23
C ARG A 604 0.51 26.98 -6.72
N GLN A 605 -0.59 26.36 -6.28
CA GLN A 605 -0.86 26.01 -4.89
C GLN A 605 -1.67 24.70 -4.85
N GLU A 606 -1.02 23.55 -5.01
CA GLU A 606 -1.64 22.22 -5.12
C GLU A 606 -1.15 21.23 -4.05
N GLY A 607 -0.24 21.66 -3.17
CA GLY A 607 0.31 20.89 -2.08
C GLY A 607 -0.76 20.38 -1.12
N LEU A 608 -0.49 19.22 -0.51
CA LEU A 608 -1.43 18.55 0.39
C LEU A 608 -1.90 19.44 1.54
N LEU A 609 -1.03 20.25 2.15
CA LEU A 609 -1.41 21.14 3.25
C LEU A 609 -1.87 22.48 2.68
N GLN A 610 -3.05 22.95 3.11
CA GLN A 610 -3.58 24.26 2.72
C GLN A 610 -4.30 24.96 3.89
N THR A 611 -4.23 26.29 3.93
CA THR A 611 -5.12 27.11 4.77
C THR A 611 -6.46 27.30 4.08
N LEU A 612 -7.52 26.84 4.74
CA LEU A 612 -8.89 26.96 4.27
C LEU A 612 -9.61 28.05 5.07
N PRO A 613 -10.45 28.86 4.42
CA PRO A 613 -11.23 29.87 5.12
C PRO A 613 -12.17 29.20 6.13
N SER A 614 -12.17 29.71 7.36
CA SER A 614 -13.00 29.16 8.45
C SER A 614 -14.51 29.25 8.15
N GLY A 615 -14.90 30.29 7.39
CA GLY A 615 -16.28 30.60 7.04
C GLY A 615 -17.08 31.26 8.16
N VAL A 616 -16.46 31.54 9.31
CA VAL A 616 -17.08 32.18 10.48
C VAL A 616 -16.35 33.49 10.77
N LEU A 617 -17.10 34.59 10.90
CA LEU A 617 -16.55 35.91 11.22
C LEU A 617 -15.82 35.87 12.57
N GLY A 618 -14.53 36.21 12.58
CA GLY A 618 -13.70 36.28 13.80
C GLY A 618 -12.90 35.01 14.14
N ILE A 619 -13.05 33.92 13.38
CA ILE A 619 -12.25 32.69 13.54
C ILE A 619 -11.16 32.64 12.48
N THR A 620 -9.91 32.42 12.90
CA THR A 620 -8.74 32.28 12.03
C THR A 620 -8.90 31.12 11.04
N ASP A 621 -8.29 31.25 9.87
CA ASP A 621 -8.27 30.20 8.85
C ASP A 621 -7.75 28.87 9.42
N VAL A 622 -8.28 27.77 8.88
CA VAL A 622 -8.07 26.42 9.39
C VAL A 622 -7.08 25.68 8.49
N LEU A 623 -6.10 24.99 9.07
CA LEU A 623 -5.24 24.08 8.33
C LEU A 623 -6.03 22.83 7.91
N GLY A 624 -6.01 22.51 6.61
CA GLY A 624 -6.70 21.36 6.04
C GLY A 624 -5.84 20.61 5.02
N LEU A 625 -6.43 19.56 4.44
CA LEU A 625 -5.83 18.73 3.40
C LEU A 625 -6.48 19.00 2.05
N HIS A 626 -5.67 19.31 1.04
CA HIS A 626 -6.10 19.36 -0.35
C HIS A 626 -5.88 18.00 -1.03
N ILE A 627 -6.97 17.39 -1.51
CA ILE A 627 -6.92 16.13 -2.26
C ILE A 627 -6.97 16.45 -3.76
N THR A 628 -5.83 16.27 -4.41
CA THR A 628 -5.54 16.67 -5.80
C THR A 628 -6.45 16.11 -6.89
N THR A 629 -7.13 14.99 -6.64
CA THR A 629 -7.89 14.28 -7.70
C THR A 629 -9.27 13.84 -7.23
N ASN A 630 -10.27 13.95 -8.12
CA ASN A 630 -11.63 13.41 -7.91
C ASN A 630 -12.04 12.45 -9.04
N LYS A 631 -13.03 11.59 -8.78
CA LYS A 631 -13.59 10.63 -9.76
C LYS A 631 -14.51 11.31 -10.79
N THR A 632 -15.08 12.46 -10.43
CA THR A 632 -16.15 13.14 -11.19
C THR A 632 -15.75 14.52 -11.72
N SER A 633 -14.55 15.00 -11.38
CA SER A 633 -13.93 16.21 -11.91
C SER A 633 -12.42 16.08 -11.82
N ASP A 634 -11.69 16.73 -12.73
CA ASP A 634 -10.23 16.87 -12.61
C ASP A 634 -9.82 17.85 -11.51
N ASP A 635 -10.78 18.65 -11.01
CA ASP A 635 -10.62 19.46 -9.80
C ASP A 635 -10.69 18.59 -8.54
N GLY A 636 -9.73 18.82 -7.65
CA GLY A 636 -9.61 18.22 -6.31
C GLY A 636 -10.71 18.63 -5.33
N TYR A 637 -10.54 18.28 -4.06
CA TYR A 637 -11.43 18.71 -2.97
C TYR A 637 -10.67 18.84 -1.64
N ASP A 638 -11.19 19.67 -0.75
CA ASP A 638 -10.55 19.99 0.52
C ASP A 638 -11.21 19.28 1.71
N ILE A 639 -10.38 18.87 2.67
CA ILE A 639 -10.78 18.31 3.96
C ILE A 639 -10.33 19.30 5.03
N PRO A 640 -11.24 19.99 5.73
CA PRO A 640 -10.89 21.03 6.71
C PRO A 640 -10.47 20.44 8.07
N TRP A 641 -9.59 19.45 8.05
CA TRP A 641 -9.11 18.77 9.25
C TRP A 641 -7.79 18.04 9.01
N VAL A 642 -6.86 18.17 9.96
CA VAL A 642 -5.63 17.37 10.05
C VAL A 642 -5.36 17.05 11.52
N CYS A 643 -4.88 15.84 11.79
CA CYS A 643 -4.49 15.38 13.12
C CYS A 643 -2.99 15.64 13.39
N ASP A 644 -2.60 15.95 14.64
CA ASP A 644 -1.21 16.26 15.00
C ASP A 644 -0.24 15.08 14.76
N GLU A 645 -0.67 13.85 15.06
CA GLU A 645 0.11 12.64 14.80
C GLU A 645 0.33 12.43 13.30
N LEU A 646 -0.67 12.77 12.49
CA LEU A 646 -0.54 12.74 11.03
C LEU A 646 0.39 13.86 10.53
N LEU A 647 0.31 15.06 11.11
CA LEU A 647 1.22 16.17 10.81
C LEU A 647 2.68 15.81 11.12
N ALA A 648 2.96 15.15 12.25
CA ALA A 648 4.30 14.68 12.59
C ALA A 648 4.84 13.65 11.58
N SER A 649 4.02 12.67 11.18
CA SER A 649 4.37 11.71 10.13
C SER A 649 4.63 12.39 8.77
N LEU A 650 3.81 13.39 8.42
CA LEU A 650 4.00 14.20 7.21
C LEU A 650 5.29 15.03 7.29
N LYS A 651 5.59 15.66 8.43
CA LYS A 651 6.85 16.41 8.65
C LYS A 651 8.06 15.52 8.37
N ASN A 652 8.08 14.30 8.92
CA ASN A 652 9.13 13.32 8.66
C ASN A 652 9.23 12.95 7.16
N GLN A 653 8.09 12.77 6.48
CA GLN A 653 8.06 12.53 5.04
C GLN A 653 8.70 13.70 4.27
N TYR A 654 8.30 14.95 4.56
CA TYR A 654 8.83 16.15 3.89
C TYR A 654 10.33 16.33 4.10
N GLN A 655 10.82 16.15 5.33
CA GLN A 655 12.25 16.21 5.64
C GLN A 655 13.03 15.13 4.90
N TRP A 656 12.50 13.90 4.85
CA TRP A 656 13.13 12.80 4.12
C TRP A 656 13.24 13.09 2.61
N LEU A 657 12.19 13.66 2.01
CA LEU A 657 12.17 14.03 0.59
C LEU A 657 13.20 15.12 0.27
N ARG A 658 13.33 16.14 1.12
CA ARG A 658 14.35 17.20 0.97
C ARG A 658 15.76 16.64 1.06
N LYS A 659 15.99 15.69 1.97
CA LYS A 659 17.32 15.11 2.21
C LYS A 659 17.79 14.18 1.07
N TYR A 660 16.90 13.32 0.57
CA TYR A 660 17.29 12.22 -0.34
C TYR A 660 16.72 12.31 -1.76
N SER A 661 15.77 13.21 -2.03
CA SER A 661 15.12 13.31 -3.34
C SER A 661 14.71 14.74 -3.71
N PRO A 662 15.58 15.77 -3.62
CA PRO A 662 15.19 17.18 -3.73
C PRO A 662 14.72 17.65 -5.12
N TYR A 663 14.90 16.85 -6.19
CA TYR A 663 14.61 17.25 -7.57
C TYR A 663 13.59 16.34 -8.29
N PRO A 664 12.32 16.30 -7.84
CA PRO A 664 11.29 15.48 -8.49
C PRO A 664 10.82 16.01 -9.84
N GLU A 665 10.41 15.11 -10.72
CA GLU A 665 9.63 15.39 -11.93
C GLU A 665 8.12 15.21 -11.66
N ARG A 666 7.28 15.96 -12.39
CA ARG A 666 5.82 15.85 -12.27
C ARG A 666 5.31 14.53 -12.85
N ARG A 667 4.45 13.81 -12.11
CA ARG A 667 3.89 12.51 -12.53
C ARG A 667 2.36 12.51 -12.47
N GLY A 668 1.74 11.86 -13.45
CA GLY A 668 0.28 11.69 -13.54
C GLY A 668 -0.14 10.23 -13.34
N LYS A 669 -1.35 9.88 -13.79
CA LYS A 669 -1.90 8.51 -13.71
C LYS A 669 -1.14 7.53 -14.62
N ASP A 670 -0.41 8.02 -15.61
CA ASP A 670 0.50 7.26 -16.49
C ASP A 670 1.56 6.50 -15.69
N SER A 671 2.08 7.13 -14.63
CA SER A 671 3.14 6.63 -13.77
C SER A 671 2.72 5.40 -12.97
N LEU A 672 1.40 5.21 -12.79
CA LEU A 672 0.80 4.07 -12.10
C LEU A 672 0.71 2.80 -12.98
N GLY A 673 1.21 2.86 -14.22
CA GLY A 673 1.25 1.71 -15.14
C GLY A 673 -0.06 1.47 -15.91
N LYS A 674 -0.96 2.44 -15.93
CA LYS A 674 -2.16 2.40 -16.78
C LYS A 674 -1.79 2.65 -18.24
N LEU A 675 -2.41 1.92 -19.15
CA LEU A 675 -2.37 2.23 -20.58
C LEU A 675 -3.34 3.40 -20.81
N LEU A 676 -2.80 4.54 -21.18
CA LEU A 676 -3.51 5.77 -21.52
C LEU A 676 -3.22 6.08 -23.00
N THR A 677 -4.18 6.68 -23.71
CA THR A 677 -3.96 7.21 -25.07
C THR A 677 -3.04 8.43 -25.00
N GLU A 678 -2.29 8.73 -26.07
CA GLU A 678 -1.39 9.89 -26.11
C GLU A 678 -2.12 11.21 -25.81
N GLU A 679 -3.33 11.40 -26.35
CA GLU A 679 -4.19 12.54 -26.04
C GLU A 679 -4.57 12.62 -24.55
N SER A 680 -4.88 11.48 -23.92
CA SER A 680 -5.20 11.43 -22.48
C SER A 680 -3.99 11.64 -21.58
N ILE A 681 -2.77 11.33 -22.05
CA ILE A 681 -1.52 11.62 -21.33
C ILE A 681 -1.22 13.13 -21.39
N MET A 682 -1.47 13.77 -22.53
CA MET A 682 -1.27 15.21 -22.69
C MET A 682 -2.27 16.06 -21.89
N THR A 683 -3.46 15.51 -21.58
CA THR A 683 -4.49 16.19 -20.80
C THR A 683 -4.52 15.81 -19.31
N ASP A 684 -3.78 14.78 -18.88
CA ASP A 684 -3.78 14.36 -17.47
C ASP A 684 -3.00 15.37 -16.61
N LYS A 685 -3.62 15.79 -15.50
CA LYS A 685 -2.97 16.67 -14.52
C LYS A 685 -1.82 15.91 -13.85
N THR A 686 -0.64 16.55 -13.81
CA THR A 686 0.58 15.97 -13.22
C THR A 686 0.93 16.68 -11.92
N PHE A 687 1.52 15.93 -10.98
CA PHE A 687 1.78 16.35 -9.60
C PHE A 687 3.19 15.98 -9.15
N TYR A 688 3.76 16.73 -8.21
CA TYR A 688 4.97 16.36 -7.49
C TYR A 688 4.58 15.38 -6.38
N CYS A 689 4.63 14.08 -6.65
CA CYS A 689 4.10 13.08 -5.72
C CYS A 689 4.80 13.12 -4.36
N LEU A 690 4.02 13.30 -3.29
CA LEU A 690 4.48 13.30 -1.89
C LEU A 690 5.00 11.91 -1.47
N PHE A 691 4.25 10.87 -1.77
CA PHE A 691 4.65 9.49 -1.47
C PHE A 691 5.36 8.86 -2.67
N ARG A 692 6.56 9.36 -2.98
CA ARG A 692 7.45 8.80 -4.01
C ARG A 692 8.31 7.67 -3.46
N ASP A 693 8.56 6.67 -4.30
CA ASP A 693 9.30 5.47 -3.90
C ASP A 693 10.55 5.26 -4.77
N PRO A 694 11.70 5.79 -4.33
CA PRO A 694 12.97 5.56 -5.03
C PRO A 694 13.48 4.13 -4.83
N SER A 695 12.86 3.32 -3.94
CA SER A 695 13.25 1.93 -3.71
C SER A 695 12.88 0.99 -4.84
N GLN A 696 12.08 1.47 -5.80
CA GLN A 696 11.82 0.74 -7.01
C GLN A 696 13.11 0.63 -7.81
N GLN A 697 13.90 -0.40 -7.51
CA GLN A 697 15.03 -0.94 -8.30
C GLN A 697 14.65 -1.24 -9.78
N ARG A 698 13.39 -0.96 -10.17
CA ARG A 698 12.76 -1.21 -11.47
C ARG A 698 12.14 0.06 -12.11
N SER A 699 12.42 1.26 -11.61
CA SER A 699 11.91 2.52 -12.16
C SER A 699 13.05 3.41 -12.63
N ASP A 700 12.98 3.89 -13.88
CA ASP A 700 13.85 4.96 -14.42
C ASP A 700 13.75 6.28 -13.66
N ASP A 701 12.67 6.45 -12.90
CA ASP A 701 12.31 7.73 -12.30
C ASP A 701 11.96 7.55 -10.82
N GLN A 702 12.72 8.26 -9.98
CA GLN A 702 12.56 8.32 -8.53
C GLN A 702 11.33 9.13 -8.10
N SER A 703 10.75 9.90 -9.02
CA SER A 703 9.57 10.74 -8.79
C SER A 703 8.26 9.96 -8.87
N LYS A 704 8.31 8.68 -9.28
CA LYS A 704 7.11 7.84 -9.36
C LYS A 704 6.52 7.58 -7.97
N PRO A 705 5.19 7.61 -7.85
CA PRO A 705 4.54 7.26 -6.60
C PRO A 705 4.73 5.77 -6.27
N VAL A 706 4.58 5.42 -4.99
CA VAL A 706 4.66 4.02 -4.51
C VAL A 706 3.80 3.10 -5.39
N ALA A 707 4.37 2.02 -5.92
CA ALA A 707 3.61 1.12 -6.81
C ALA A 707 2.52 0.34 -6.07
N THR A 708 1.38 0.10 -6.73
CA THR A 708 0.21 -0.59 -6.13
C THR A 708 0.58 -1.95 -5.50
N HIS A 709 1.40 -2.75 -6.17
CA HIS A 709 1.76 -4.09 -5.68
C HIS A 709 2.61 -4.04 -4.40
N ILE A 710 3.39 -2.98 -4.20
CA ILE A 710 4.19 -2.75 -2.98
C ILE A 710 3.25 -2.41 -1.83
N ILE A 711 2.27 -1.52 -2.06
CA ILE A 711 1.26 -1.15 -1.06
C ILE A 711 0.48 -2.39 -0.61
N THR A 712 0.02 -3.23 -1.55
CA THR A 712 -0.73 -4.46 -1.22
C THR A 712 0.11 -5.45 -0.41
N LYS A 713 1.41 -5.59 -0.76
CA LYS A 713 2.33 -6.47 -0.04
C LYS A 713 2.60 -5.95 1.39
N ALA A 714 2.86 -4.66 1.54
CA ALA A 714 3.07 -4.00 2.82
C ALA A 714 1.83 -4.15 3.71
N TRP A 715 0.63 -3.94 3.15
CA TRP A 715 -0.64 -4.13 3.84
C TRP A 715 -0.82 -5.57 4.36
N GLY A 716 -0.53 -6.58 3.53
CA GLY A 716 -0.60 -7.99 3.96
C GLY A 716 0.34 -8.32 5.13
N LEU A 717 1.55 -7.74 5.13
CA LEU A 717 2.51 -7.90 6.23
C LEU A 717 2.06 -7.23 7.53
N LEU A 718 1.47 -6.03 7.43
CA LEU A 718 0.91 -5.31 8.59
C LEU A 718 -0.26 -6.09 9.21
N CYS A 719 -1.20 -6.57 8.39
CA CYS A 719 -2.33 -7.39 8.85
C CYS A 719 -1.85 -8.66 9.59
N ASN A 720 -0.82 -9.33 9.07
CA ASN A 720 -0.26 -10.54 9.69
C ASN A 720 0.35 -10.26 11.07
N GLU A 721 1.11 -9.17 11.21
CA GLU A 721 1.72 -8.86 12.51
C GLU A 721 0.69 -8.32 13.51
N ALA A 722 -0.27 -7.51 13.06
CA ALA A 722 -1.39 -7.07 13.89
C ALA A 722 -2.21 -8.28 14.38
N GLU A 723 -2.52 -9.24 13.51
CA GLU A 723 -3.18 -10.50 13.86
C GLU A 723 -2.42 -11.24 14.98
N LYS A 724 -1.09 -11.37 14.85
CA LYS A 724 -0.27 -12.03 15.89
C LYS A 724 -0.25 -11.26 17.21
N ARG A 725 -0.15 -9.93 17.18
CA ARG A 725 -0.10 -9.12 18.42
C ARG A 725 -1.39 -9.19 19.19
N ILE A 726 -2.52 -9.02 18.49
CA ILE A 726 -3.83 -9.09 19.11
C ILE A 726 -4.07 -10.49 19.66
N ASN A 727 -3.76 -11.53 18.88
CA ASN A 727 -3.90 -12.93 19.33
C ASN A 727 -2.97 -13.35 20.47
N ARG A 728 -1.85 -12.64 20.71
CA ARG A 728 -0.99 -12.86 21.89
C ARG A 728 -1.51 -12.18 23.15
N LYS A 729 -2.19 -11.03 23.00
CA LYS A 729 -2.81 -10.29 24.11
C LYS A 729 -4.09 -10.98 24.61
N LEU A 730 -4.70 -11.82 23.77
CA LEU A 730 -5.90 -12.58 24.10
C LEU A 730 -5.56 -13.84 24.94
N PRO A 731 -6.26 -14.11 26.06
CA PRO A 731 -6.14 -15.36 26.83
C PRO A 731 -6.44 -16.60 25.97
N GLU A 732 -5.91 -17.79 26.34
CA GLU A 732 -6.15 -19.05 25.60
C GLU A 732 -7.63 -19.44 25.46
N THR A 733 -8.49 -18.92 26.34
CA THR A 733 -9.95 -19.10 26.31
C THR A 733 -10.65 -18.29 25.21
N HIS A 734 -9.98 -17.29 24.63
CA HIS A 734 -10.54 -16.39 23.63
C HIS A 734 -10.24 -16.87 22.21
N ARG A 735 -11.19 -16.64 21.29
CA ARG A 735 -11.00 -17.02 19.88
C ARG A 735 -10.02 -16.09 19.19
N LYS A 736 -9.15 -16.68 18.37
CA LYS A 736 -8.14 -15.95 17.60
C LYS A 736 -8.80 -15.21 16.43
N ILE A 737 -8.48 -13.93 16.29
CA ILE A 737 -8.85 -13.08 15.15
C ILE A 737 -8.03 -13.51 13.93
N SER A 738 -8.60 -13.40 12.74
CA SER A 738 -7.93 -13.75 11.48
C SER A 738 -8.10 -12.65 10.43
N LEU A 739 -7.03 -11.90 10.19
CA LEU A 739 -6.93 -10.80 9.21
C LEU A 739 -6.31 -11.26 7.89
N THR A 740 -5.59 -12.37 7.90
CA THR A 740 -4.92 -12.98 6.73
C THR A 740 -5.69 -14.18 6.19
N LYS A 741 -5.45 -14.54 4.92
CA LYS A 741 -6.04 -15.76 4.33
C LYS A 741 -5.32 -17.00 4.86
N GLU A 742 -6.09 -18.05 5.14
CA GLU A 742 -5.54 -19.35 5.56
C GLU A 742 -4.51 -19.86 4.53
N GLY A 743 -3.29 -20.15 5.00
CA GLY A 743 -2.18 -20.62 4.17
C GLY A 743 -1.38 -19.54 3.42
N ALA A 744 -1.78 -18.26 3.47
CA ALA A 744 -1.11 -17.17 2.76
C ALA A 744 -0.84 -15.95 3.69
N PRO A 745 0.22 -15.97 4.51
CA PRO A 745 0.51 -14.92 5.51
C PRO A 745 0.90 -13.56 4.93
N THR A 746 1.02 -13.44 3.60
CA THR A 746 1.26 -12.18 2.88
C THR A 746 0.01 -11.65 2.19
N GLU A 747 -1.11 -12.38 2.22
CA GLU A 747 -2.38 -11.95 1.64
C GLU A 747 -3.39 -11.63 2.73
N SER A 748 -3.75 -10.36 2.83
CA SER A 748 -4.85 -9.90 3.69
C SER A 748 -6.19 -10.39 3.16
N ARG A 749 -7.12 -10.73 4.06
CA ARG A 749 -8.55 -10.94 3.74
C ARG A 749 -9.23 -9.65 3.27
N TYR A 750 -8.72 -8.51 3.74
CA TYR A 750 -9.21 -7.18 3.43
C TYR A 750 -8.33 -6.52 2.38
N ASP A 751 -8.92 -6.06 1.27
CA ASP A 751 -8.19 -5.27 0.28
C ASP A 751 -7.94 -3.84 0.79
N ILE A 752 -7.01 -3.12 0.16
CA ILE A 752 -6.70 -1.71 0.53
C ILE A 752 -7.95 -0.81 0.43
N HIS A 753 -8.93 -1.15 -0.41
CA HIS A 753 -10.15 -0.36 -0.52
C HIS A 753 -11.06 -0.48 0.71
N THR A 754 -10.87 -1.55 1.49
CA THR A 754 -11.58 -1.77 2.76
C THR A 754 -11.21 -0.71 3.79
N LEU A 755 -9.99 -0.16 3.77
CA LEU A 755 -9.59 0.95 4.66
C LEU A 755 -10.53 2.15 4.54
N ARG A 756 -10.89 2.52 3.31
CA ARG A 756 -11.82 3.60 3.06
C ARG A 756 -13.22 3.29 3.58
N VAL A 757 -13.72 2.07 3.38
CA VAL A 757 -15.04 1.66 3.88
C VAL A 757 -15.05 1.68 5.40
N SER A 758 -14.01 1.13 6.02
CA SER A 758 -13.84 1.04 7.48
C SER A 758 -13.74 2.43 8.11
N GLY A 759 -12.92 3.33 7.56
CA GLY A 759 -12.82 4.70 8.07
C GLY A 759 -14.09 5.53 7.87
N ILE A 760 -14.85 5.31 6.79
CA ILE A 760 -16.18 5.94 6.62
C ILE A 760 -17.15 5.40 7.67
N THR A 761 -17.18 4.08 7.88
CA THR A 761 -18.05 3.45 8.90
C THR A 761 -17.69 3.92 10.30
N ASP A 762 -16.41 3.98 10.66
CA ASP A 762 -15.93 4.47 11.96
C ASP A 762 -16.38 5.92 12.23
N LEU A 763 -16.28 6.81 11.24
CA LEU A 763 -16.75 8.19 11.38
C LEU A 763 -18.28 8.26 11.58
N LEU A 764 -19.04 7.42 10.90
CA LEU A 764 -20.50 7.36 11.07
C LEU A 764 -20.88 6.81 12.45
N ASP A 765 -20.21 5.76 12.91
CA ASP A 765 -20.43 5.16 14.23
C ASP A 765 -20.10 6.15 15.37
N LYS A 766 -19.14 7.05 15.15
CA LYS A 766 -18.78 8.15 16.07
C LYS A 766 -19.77 9.34 16.03
N GLY A 767 -20.78 9.29 15.17
CA GLY A 767 -21.85 10.29 15.08
C GLY A 767 -21.56 11.45 14.13
N VAL A 768 -20.62 11.31 13.19
CA VAL A 768 -20.42 12.33 12.15
C VAL A 768 -21.56 12.22 11.11
N PRO A 769 -22.31 13.30 10.82
CA PRO A 769 -23.41 13.26 9.86
C PRO A 769 -23.00 12.73 8.48
N LEU A 770 -23.84 11.88 7.89
CA LEU A 770 -23.58 11.25 6.59
C LEU A 770 -23.32 12.27 5.46
N GLY A 771 -24.01 13.41 5.48
CA GLY A 771 -23.81 14.49 4.51
C GLY A 771 -22.39 15.06 4.53
N ILE A 772 -21.80 15.21 5.72
CA ILE A 772 -20.43 15.69 5.91
C ILE A 772 -19.42 14.65 5.42
N VAL A 773 -19.61 13.39 5.82
CA VAL A 773 -18.73 12.28 5.41
C VAL A 773 -18.76 12.08 3.89
N GLN A 774 -19.93 12.18 3.25
CA GLN A 774 -20.01 12.01 1.80
C GLN A 774 -19.37 13.15 1.00
N LYS A 775 -19.52 14.40 1.47
CA LYS A 775 -19.00 15.58 0.77
C LYS A 775 -17.51 15.77 1.00
N PHE A 776 -17.11 15.94 2.26
CA PHE A 776 -15.76 16.35 2.62
C PHE A 776 -14.81 15.15 2.64
N VAL A 777 -15.25 14.00 3.12
CA VAL A 777 -14.38 12.82 3.27
C VAL A 777 -14.44 11.89 2.04
N ALA A 778 -15.62 11.67 1.47
CA ALA A 778 -15.79 10.77 0.32
C ALA A 778 -15.72 11.47 -1.05
N GLY A 779 -15.82 12.81 -1.11
CA GLY A 779 -15.74 13.59 -2.35
C GLY A 779 -16.89 13.32 -3.34
N HIS A 780 -18.04 12.84 -2.85
CA HIS A 780 -19.21 12.54 -3.69
C HIS A 780 -20.03 13.83 -3.94
N LYS A 781 -19.95 14.40 -5.15
CA LYS A 781 -20.76 15.57 -5.55
C LYS A 781 -22.28 15.30 -5.61
N THR A 782 -22.70 14.04 -5.82
CA THR A 782 -24.07 13.73 -6.25
C THR A 782 -25.13 13.81 -5.15
N TYR A 783 -24.84 13.44 -3.90
CA TYR A 783 -25.87 13.45 -2.83
C TYR A 783 -26.26 14.89 -2.44
N MET A 784 -25.27 15.78 -2.34
CA MET A 784 -25.43 17.20 -1.98
C MET A 784 -26.16 18.05 -3.03
N MET A 785 -26.17 17.67 -4.31
CA MET A 785 -26.98 18.38 -5.31
C MET A 785 -28.50 18.27 -5.04
N THR A 786 -28.91 17.27 -4.25
CA THR A 786 -30.32 17.04 -3.91
C THR A 786 -30.73 17.77 -2.62
N LEU A 787 -29.77 18.11 -1.76
CA LEU A 787 -29.94 18.81 -0.49
C LEU A 787 -29.21 20.15 -0.54
N HIS A 788 -29.82 21.14 -1.19
CA HIS A 788 -29.16 22.42 -1.50
C HIS A 788 -28.96 23.37 -0.29
N TYR A 789 -29.47 23.00 0.90
CA TYR A 789 -29.60 23.90 2.06
C TYR A 789 -28.70 23.59 3.25
N ASP A 790 -27.96 22.48 3.25
CA ASP A 790 -27.23 22.02 4.44
C ASP A 790 -25.74 21.86 4.16
N ASN A 791 -25.06 22.97 3.84
CA ASN A 791 -23.61 23.01 3.65
C ASN A 791 -22.91 23.58 4.89
N PRO A 792 -22.50 22.74 5.86
CA PRO A 792 -21.87 23.22 7.08
C PRO A 792 -20.53 23.92 6.78
N SER A 793 -20.23 24.99 7.52
CA SER A 793 -18.95 25.71 7.46
C SER A 793 -17.77 24.80 7.83
N HIS A 794 -16.56 25.10 7.32
CA HIS A 794 -15.34 24.34 7.60
C HIS A 794 -15.03 24.22 9.10
N ALA A 795 -15.25 25.27 9.90
CA ALA A 795 -15.09 25.23 11.36
C ALA A 795 -15.98 24.19 12.03
N LYS A 796 -17.26 24.12 11.62
CA LYS A 796 -18.24 23.15 12.15
C LYS A 796 -17.91 21.71 11.73
N VAL A 797 -17.39 21.51 10.51
CA VAL A 797 -16.91 20.19 10.06
C VAL A 797 -15.72 19.72 10.90
N ARG A 798 -14.78 20.63 11.20
CA ARG A 798 -13.63 20.35 12.06
C ARG A 798 -14.07 19.94 13.47
N GLU A 799 -15.01 20.65 14.07
CA GLU A 799 -15.57 20.35 15.38
C GLU A 799 -16.18 18.93 15.45
N TYR A 800 -16.98 18.54 14.45
CA TYR A 800 -17.54 17.17 14.39
C TYR A 800 -16.44 16.10 14.27
N LEU A 801 -15.37 16.36 13.51
CA LEU A 801 -14.26 15.41 13.35
C LEU A 801 -13.38 15.34 14.61
N GLU A 802 -13.19 16.45 15.32
CA GLU A 802 -12.47 16.50 16.61
C GLU A 802 -13.28 15.82 17.72
N ALA A 803 -14.58 16.05 17.80
CA ALA A 803 -15.48 15.38 18.74
C ALA A 803 -15.56 13.87 18.47
N ALA A 804 -15.54 13.44 17.21
CA ALA A 804 -15.46 12.03 16.86
C ALA A 804 -14.16 11.37 17.35
N ARG A 805 -13.05 12.11 17.39
CA ARG A 805 -11.76 11.62 17.88
C ARG A 805 -11.77 11.42 19.39
N THR A 806 -12.32 12.36 20.17
CA THR A 806 -12.32 12.24 21.65
C THR A 806 -13.19 11.08 22.14
N LYS A 807 -14.22 10.69 21.39
CA LYS A 807 -15.05 9.52 21.69
C LYS A 807 -14.29 8.18 21.73
N ASP A 808 -13.11 8.07 21.09
CA ASP A 808 -12.27 6.86 21.18
C ASP A 808 -11.74 6.60 22.61
N SER A 809 -11.73 7.61 23.50
CA SER A 809 -11.14 7.51 24.83
C SER A 809 -12.07 6.95 25.93
N ASN A 810 -13.39 6.90 25.71
CA ASN A 810 -14.37 6.46 26.72
C ASN A 810 -15.01 5.09 26.43
N VAL A 811 -14.72 4.44 25.29
CA VAL A 811 -15.24 3.09 24.97
C VAL A 811 -14.28 2.00 25.50
N SER A 812 -13.71 2.23 26.69
CA SER A 812 -12.72 1.34 27.32
C SER A 812 -13.33 0.25 28.21
N ASP A 813 -14.62 0.25 28.50
CA ASP A 813 -15.13 -0.49 29.67
C ASP A 813 -16.02 -1.71 29.37
N PHE A 814 -16.25 -2.06 28.10
CA PHE A 814 -16.86 -3.36 27.76
C PHE A 814 -15.78 -4.34 27.29
N GLU A 815 -14.96 -4.82 28.23
CA GLU A 815 -14.12 -6.00 28.03
C GLU A 815 -15.01 -7.18 27.64
N PHE A 816 -15.04 -7.47 26.34
CA PHE A 816 -15.84 -8.54 25.77
C PHE A 816 -15.19 -9.90 26.08
N ILE A 817 -15.74 -10.62 27.05
CA ILE A 817 -15.42 -12.02 27.31
C ILE A 817 -16.42 -12.89 26.51
N GLU A 818 -16.03 -13.36 25.33
CA GLU A 818 -16.82 -14.30 24.51
C GLU A 818 -17.24 -15.57 25.30
N SER A 819 -16.51 -15.94 26.35
CA SER A 819 -16.85 -17.08 27.21
C SER A 819 -18.06 -16.86 28.13
N GLU A 820 -18.52 -15.63 28.31
CA GLU A 820 -19.72 -15.31 29.10
C GLU A 820 -20.98 -15.33 28.24
N ILE A 821 -20.89 -14.94 26.96
CA ILE A 821 -22.01 -15.04 26.03
C ILE A 821 -22.44 -16.50 25.88
N ASP A 822 -21.50 -17.44 25.73
CA ASP A 822 -21.82 -18.87 25.62
C ASP A 822 -22.64 -19.40 26.82
N GLN A 823 -22.53 -18.79 28.01
CA GLN A 823 -23.31 -19.15 29.21
C GLN A 823 -24.72 -18.55 29.22
N VAL A 824 -24.91 -17.43 28.51
CA VAL A 824 -26.16 -16.64 28.47
C VAL A 824 -26.92 -16.78 27.14
N ILE A 825 -26.35 -17.50 26.15
CA ILE A 825 -26.94 -17.74 24.81
C ILE A 825 -28.41 -18.18 24.87
N GLU A 826 -28.78 -19.02 25.84
CA GLU A 826 -30.13 -19.53 25.98
C GLU A 826 -31.16 -18.42 26.25
N HIS A 827 -30.75 -17.32 26.89
CA HIS A 827 -31.60 -16.18 27.21
C HIS A 827 -31.69 -15.15 26.08
N PHE A 828 -30.83 -15.22 25.07
CA PHE A 828 -30.92 -14.36 23.88
C PHE A 828 -32.04 -14.79 22.93
N VAL A 829 -32.53 -13.80 22.18
CA VAL A 829 -33.59 -13.88 21.20
C VAL A 829 -32.99 -13.52 19.84
N THR A 830 -33.25 -14.38 18.86
CA THR A 830 -32.87 -14.18 17.46
C THR A 830 -34.07 -14.46 16.58
N ASN A 831 -34.05 -14.01 15.34
CA ASN A 831 -35.12 -14.28 14.38
C ASN A 831 -35.27 -15.79 14.09
N GLN A 832 -36.27 -16.43 14.70
CA GLN A 832 -36.48 -17.90 14.69
C GLN A 832 -36.82 -18.50 13.32
N ALA A 833 -37.26 -17.68 12.35
CA ALA A 833 -37.66 -18.13 11.02
C ALA A 833 -36.54 -18.84 10.21
N TYR A 834 -35.28 -18.75 10.66
CA TYR A 834 -34.11 -19.35 9.99
C TYR A 834 -33.36 -20.38 10.85
N ALA A 835 -33.94 -20.86 11.97
CA ALA A 835 -33.33 -21.86 12.85
C ALA A 835 -33.14 -23.25 12.21
N ASN A 836 -33.78 -23.53 11.06
CA ASN A 836 -33.65 -24.80 10.36
C ASN A 836 -32.42 -24.81 9.41
N ASN A 837 -31.25 -25.20 9.93
CA ASN A 837 -30.04 -25.62 9.20
C ASN A 837 -29.33 -24.61 8.26
N LYS A 838 -29.40 -23.30 8.52
CA LYS A 838 -28.61 -22.29 7.79
C LYS A 838 -27.80 -21.42 8.75
N TYR A 839 -26.67 -20.89 8.28
CA TYR A 839 -25.75 -19.98 9.00
C TYR A 839 -26.51 -18.98 9.88
N THR A 840 -26.46 -19.21 11.20
CA THR A 840 -27.28 -18.53 12.20
C THR A 840 -26.62 -17.24 12.70
N ALA A 841 -27.35 -16.43 13.46
CA ALA A 841 -26.79 -15.26 14.18
C ALA A 841 -25.65 -15.67 15.12
N PHE A 842 -25.76 -16.81 15.80
CA PHE A 842 -24.71 -17.35 16.65
C PHE A 842 -23.52 -17.88 15.84
N ASP A 843 -23.74 -18.48 14.67
CA ASP A 843 -22.64 -18.85 13.76
C ASP A 843 -21.90 -17.62 13.21
N ALA A 844 -22.64 -16.52 12.98
CA ALA A 844 -22.07 -15.25 12.59
C ALA A 844 -21.23 -14.63 13.70
N LEU A 845 -21.74 -14.66 14.93
CA LEU A 845 -20.99 -14.26 16.12
C LEU A 845 -19.70 -15.08 16.25
N LYS A 846 -19.80 -16.40 16.05
CA LYS A 846 -18.66 -17.34 16.12
C LYS A 846 -17.61 -17.13 15.02
N LYS A 847 -18.01 -16.74 13.81
CA LYS A 847 -17.11 -16.57 12.64
C LYS A 847 -16.44 -15.21 12.62
N ASN A 848 -17.10 -14.18 13.15
CA ASN A 848 -16.63 -12.79 13.15
C ASN A 848 -16.15 -12.34 14.54
N ALA A 849 -15.57 -13.26 15.33
CA ALA A 849 -14.99 -12.98 16.63
C ALA A 849 -14.07 -11.74 16.56
N GLY A 850 -14.36 -10.72 17.38
CA GLY A 850 -13.67 -9.43 17.38
C GLY A 850 -14.16 -8.37 16.37
N ILE A 851 -15.33 -8.53 15.75
CA ILE A 851 -15.99 -7.51 14.87
C ILE A 851 -17.45 -7.30 15.33
N VAL A 852 -17.72 -7.52 16.61
CA VAL A 852 -19.07 -7.49 17.19
C VAL A 852 -19.34 -6.10 17.72
N SER A 853 -20.44 -5.45 17.29
CA SER A 853 -20.88 -4.18 17.88
C SER A 853 -22.10 -4.39 18.76
N ILE A 854 -22.02 -3.94 20.01
CA ILE A 854 -23.13 -3.97 20.97
C ILE A 854 -23.85 -2.63 20.90
N LYS A 855 -25.16 -2.66 20.71
CA LYS A 855 -26.05 -1.50 20.84
C LYS A 855 -26.98 -1.71 22.03
N LEU A 856 -27.62 -0.63 22.49
CA LEU A 856 -28.60 -0.67 23.57
C LEU A 856 -29.79 -1.61 23.27
N SER A 857 -30.16 -1.76 22.00
CA SER A 857 -31.27 -2.60 21.55
C SER A 857 -30.86 -4.04 21.18
N GLY A 858 -29.56 -4.37 21.19
CA GLY A 858 -29.06 -5.70 20.84
C GLY A 858 -27.62 -5.74 20.31
N ILE A 859 -27.16 -6.94 19.98
CA ILE A 859 -25.81 -7.26 19.53
C ILE A 859 -25.82 -7.51 18.01
N CYS A 860 -24.89 -6.86 17.32
CA CYS A 860 -24.56 -7.09 15.92
C CYS A 860 -23.29 -7.93 15.80
N PRO A 861 -23.34 -9.18 15.30
CA PRO A 861 -22.16 -10.02 15.09
C PRO A 861 -21.29 -9.59 13.87
N GLY A 862 -21.51 -8.40 13.30
CA GLY A 862 -20.77 -7.84 12.17
C GLY A 862 -21.68 -7.31 11.05
N ALA A 863 -21.22 -6.30 10.31
CA ALA A 863 -21.98 -5.54 9.31
C ALA A 863 -22.31 -6.30 7.99
N SER A 864 -22.80 -7.54 8.08
CA SER A 864 -23.27 -8.35 6.95
C SER A 864 -24.73 -8.05 6.58
N CYS A 865 -25.11 -6.77 6.59
CA CYS A 865 -26.46 -6.30 6.28
C CYS A 865 -26.90 -6.69 4.87
N GLU A 866 -25.99 -6.94 3.93
CA GLU A 866 -26.31 -7.33 2.55
C GLU A 866 -26.91 -8.74 2.41
N GLU A 867 -26.69 -9.63 3.38
CA GLU A 867 -27.26 -10.98 3.39
C GLU A 867 -28.23 -11.20 4.56
N GLY A 868 -28.38 -10.17 5.40
CA GLY A 868 -29.11 -10.26 6.65
C GLY A 868 -30.62 -10.13 6.52
N GLY A 869 -31.16 -9.64 5.40
CA GLY A 869 -32.58 -9.32 5.25
C GLY A 869 -33.48 -10.54 5.38
N LEU A 870 -34.64 -10.34 6.03
CA LEU A 870 -35.70 -11.34 6.12
C LEU A 870 -36.46 -11.42 4.77
N ASP A 871 -36.55 -12.61 4.18
CA ASP A 871 -37.36 -12.86 2.97
C ASP A 871 -38.37 -13.99 3.22
N PRO A 872 -39.69 -13.72 3.13
CA PRO A 872 -40.73 -14.76 3.30
C PRO A 872 -40.63 -15.90 2.26
N TYR A 873 -39.96 -15.70 1.12
CA TYR A 873 -39.83 -16.70 0.05
C TYR A 873 -38.52 -17.53 0.11
N LYS A 874 -37.84 -17.56 1.26
CA LYS A 874 -36.67 -18.45 1.57
C LYS A 874 -35.41 -18.26 0.72
N LYS A 875 -35.23 -17.16 -0.03
CA LYS A 875 -33.94 -16.86 -0.66
C LYS A 875 -32.93 -16.40 0.40
N THR A 876 -31.78 -17.05 0.45
CA THR A 876 -30.63 -16.62 1.27
C THR A 876 -29.87 -15.53 0.53
N GLY A 877 -29.53 -14.43 1.23
CA GLY A 877 -28.71 -13.34 0.67
C GLY A 877 -29.49 -12.11 0.21
N VAL A 878 -30.60 -11.77 0.89
CA VAL A 878 -31.34 -10.53 0.64
C VAL A 878 -30.75 -9.42 1.53
N PRO A 879 -30.56 -8.19 1.02
CA PRO A 879 -30.10 -7.08 1.84
C PRO A 879 -31.17 -6.68 2.86
N VAL A 880 -30.74 -6.35 4.07
CA VAL A 880 -31.56 -5.71 5.09
C VAL A 880 -32.08 -4.40 4.52
N PRO A 881 -33.40 -4.14 4.58
CA PRO A 881 -33.96 -2.87 4.15
C PRO A 881 -33.32 -1.70 4.89
N VAL A 882 -33.03 -0.63 4.16
CA VAL A 882 -32.41 0.58 4.72
C VAL A 882 -33.52 1.57 5.01
N GLY A 883 -33.66 1.94 6.28
CA GLY A 883 -34.53 3.01 6.75
C GLY A 883 -33.78 4.34 6.85
N ASP A 884 -34.47 5.33 7.39
CA ASP A 884 -33.95 6.70 7.62
C ASP A 884 -32.71 6.73 8.53
N ARG A 885 -32.62 5.76 9.45
CA ARG A 885 -31.54 5.60 10.43
C ARG A 885 -30.45 4.60 10.00
N GLY A 886 -30.45 4.18 8.73
CA GLY A 886 -29.56 3.12 8.22
C GLY A 886 -30.23 1.74 8.15
N PRO A 887 -29.46 0.63 8.12
CA PRO A 887 -30.00 -0.72 7.99
C PRO A 887 -30.94 -1.08 9.15
N SER A 888 -32.13 -1.59 8.81
CA SER A 888 -33.14 -1.99 9.78
C SER A 888 -32.72 -3.24 10.55
N CYS A 889 -32.06 -3.05 11.69
CA CYS A 889 -31.51 -4.14 12.52
C CYS A 889 -32.56 -5.20 12.93
N PRO A 890 -33.82 -4.86 13.26
CA PRO A 890 -34.86 -5.86 13.54
C PRO A 890 -35.20 -6.76 12.35
N GLN A 891 -35.02 -6.25 11.12
CA GLN A 891 -35.20 -7.00 9.88
C GLN A 891 -33.94 -7.77 9.46
N CYS A 892 -32.96 -7.88 10.36
CA CYS A 892 -31.76 -8.66 10.15
C CYS A 892 -31.86 -10.02 10.85
N ARG A 893 -31.56 -11.09 10.12
CA ARG A 893 -31.47 -12.46 10.65
C ARG A 893 -30.29 -12.65 11.62
N PHE A 894 -29.28 -11.79 11.52
CA PHE A 894 -28.08 -11.85 12.36
C PHE A 894 -28.19 -11.01 13.63
N TRP A 895 -29.26 -10.23 13.78
CA TRP A 895 -29.48 -9.43 14.98
C TRP A 895 -29.79 -10.32 16.17
N ILE A 896 -29.10 -10.07 17.28
CA ILE A 896 -29.26 -10.79 18.54
C ILE A 896 -29.77 -9.77 19.56
N THR A 897 -30.81 -10.09 20.30
CA THR A 897 -31.31 -9.23 21.39
C THR A 897 -31.81 -10.09 22.54
N GLY A 898 -32.42 -9.53 23.58
CA GLY A 898 -32.94 -10.31 24.70
C GLY A 898 -33.39 -9.46 25.89
N PRO A 899 -33.72 -10.10 27.03
CA PRO A 899 -34.22 -9.43 28.23
C PRO A 899 -33.34 -8.28 28.74
N MET A 900 -32.02 -8.38 28.58
CA MET A 900 -31.08 -7.32 28.99
C MET A 900 -31.15 -6.05 28.14
N PHE A 901 -31.65 -6.13 26.89
CA PHE A 901 -31.73 -5.01 25.95
C PHE A 901 -33.14 -4.39 25.90
N LEU A 902 -34.03 -4.77 26.83
CA LEU A 902 -35.44 -4.43 26.77
C LEU A 902 -35.67 -2.91 26.83
N LEU A 903 -34.93 -2.18 27.66
CA LEU A 903 -35.00 -0.72 27.72
C LEU A 903 -34.62 -0.09 26.37
N GLY A 904 -33.56 -0.58 25.72
CA GLY A 904 -33.15 -0.10 24.40
C GLY A 904 -34.17 -0.34 23.30
N GLN A 905 -34.81 -1.50 23.34
CA GLN A 905 -35.89 -1.80 22.41
C GLN A 905 -37.08 -0.86 22.60
N VAL A 906 -37.42 -0.49 23.85
CA VAL A 906 -38.49 0.47 24.18
C VAL A 906 -38.12 1.87 23.69
N VAL A 907 -36.90 2.36 23.98
CA VAL A 907 -36.45 3.69 23.55
C VAL A 907 -36.46 3.81 22.03
N GLU A 908 -35.83 2.88 21.31
CA GLU A 908 -35.83 2.90 19.84
C GLU A 908 -37.24 2.74 19.25
N GLY A 909 -38.08 1.90 19.86
CA GLY A 909 -39.48 1.71 19.46
C GLY A 909 -40.30 2.99 19.60
N ASN A 910 -40.16 3.70 20.72
CA ASN A 910 -40.85 4.95 21.03
C ASN A 910 -40.38 6.11 20.12
N GLN A 911 -39.09 6.20 19.84
CA GLN A 911 -38.61 7.19 18.87
C GLN A 911 -39.13 6.87 17.45
N LEU A 912 -39.17 5.59 17.05
CA LEU A 912 -39.64 5.20 15.73
C LEU A 912 -41.13 5.50 15.54
N ILE A 913 -41.99 5.21 16.53
CA ILE A 913 -43.43 5.49 16.44
C ILE A 913 -43.71 6.99 16.41
N ARG A 914 -42.93 7.82 17.12
CA ARG A 914 -42.99 9.29 17.01
C ARG A 914 -42.67 9.75 15.59
N LYS A 915 -41.60 9.23 14.97
CA LYS A 915 -41.22 9.56 13.59
C LYS A 915 -42.30 9.12 12.59
N ILE A 916 -42.90 7.94 12.79
CA ILE A 916 -44.04 7.46 12.00
C ILE A 916 -45.20 8.46 12.09
N LYS A 917 -45.57 8.91 13.29
CA LYS A 917 -46.66 9.89 13.49
C LYS A 917 -46.37 11.22 12.78
N LYS A 918 -45.16 11.77 12.92
CA LYS A 918 -44.75 13.00 12.18
C LYS A 918 -44.84 12.82 10.67
N LYS A 919 -44.47 11.65 10.15
CA LYS A 919 -44.58 11.32 8.71
C LYS A 919 -46.01 11.21 8.22
N VAL A 920 -46.91 10.62 9.01
CA VAL A 920 -48.34 10.55 8.66
C VAL A 920 -48.92 11.97 8.51
N ILE A 921 -48.65 12.85 9.47
CA ILE A 921 -49.08 14.27 9.41
C ILE A 921 -48.51 14.97 8.17
N ALA A 922 -47.24 14.70 7.81
CA ALA A 922 -46.63 15.28 6.63
C ALA A 922 -47.26 14.77 5.31
N ILE A 923 -47.65 13.49 5.26
CA ILE A 923 -48.35 12.89 4.12
C ILE A 923 -49.74 13.50 3.98
N ASP A 924 -50.46 13.72 5.08
CA ASP A 924 -51.79 14.34 5.04
C ASP A 924 -51.71 15.78 4.50
N LYS A 925 -50.71 16.57 4.89
CA LYS A 925 -50.45 17.89 4.29
C LYS A 925 -50.13 17.83 2.80
N ILE A 926 -49.41 16.80 2.36
CA ILE A 926 -49.14 16.58 0.94
C ILE A 926 -50.44 16.24 0.20
N ARG A 927 -51.32 15.43 0.80
CA ARG A 927 -52.64 15.10 0.24
C ARG A 927 -53.54 16.32 0.12
N GLU A 928 -53.58 17.17 1.15
CA GLU A 928 -54.28 18.47 1.08
C GLU A 928 -53.75 19.30 -0.10
N SER A 929 -52.42 19.38 -0.25
CA SER A 929 -51.79 20.09 -1.38
C SER A 929 -52.07 19.44 -2.75
N ILE A 930 -52.30 18.12 -2.80
CA ILE A 930 -52.70 17.42 -4.03
C ILE A 930 -54.13 17.78 -4.39
N ILE A 931 -55.04 17.78 -3.41
CA ILE A 931 -56.43 18.19 -3.58
C ILE A 931 -56.49 19.64 -4.09
N ASP A 932 -55.74 20.56 -3.46
CA ASP A 932 -55.63 21.95 -3.92
C ASP A 932 -55.08 22.05 -5.35
N ALA A 933 -54.11 21.21 -5.73
CA ALA A 933 -53.54 21.19 -7.08
C ALA A 933 -54.52 20.67 -8.13
N GLU A 934 -55.35 19.71 -7.75
CA GLU A 934 -56.41 19.11 -8.56
C GLU A 934 -57.55 20.12 -8.77
N ASP A 935 -58.00 20.78 -7.69
CA ASP A 935 -59.03 21.83 -7.73
C ASP A 935 -58.61 23.04 -8.58
N ASN A 936 -57.31 23.36 -8.58
CA ASN A 936 -56.72 24.41 -9.42
C ASN A 936 -56.39 23.97 -10.87
N GLY A 937 -56.62 22.70 -11.23
CA GLY A 937 -56.39 22.17 -12.58
C GLY A 937 -54.91 22.07 -13.02
N ASN A 938 -53.96 22.08 -12.08
CA ASN A 938 -52.53 22.08 -12.40
C ASN A 938 -51.94 20.67 -12.46
N THR A 939 -52.03 20.03 -13.62
CA THR A 939 -51.63 18.63 -13.84
C THR A 939 -50.13 18.36 -13.62
N GLN A 940 -49.26 19.36 -13.80
CA GLN A 940 -47.82 19.22 -13.57
C GLN A 940 -47.49 19.19 -12.07
N LEU A 941 -48.12 20.06 -11.28
CA LEU A 941 -47.96 20.09 -9.84
C LEU A 941 -48.54 18.82 -9.20
N TYR A 942 -49.71 18.38 -9.67
CA TYR A 942 -50.35 17.12 -9.27
C TYR A 942 -49.39 15.93 -9.43
N ASN A 943 -48.87 15.69 -10.64
CA ASN A 943 -47.96 14.55 -10.90
C ASN A 943 -46.69 14.59 -10.03
N LYS A 944 -46.17 15.79 -9.74
CA LYS A 944 -45.00 15.97 -8.87
C LYS A 944 -45.32 15.64 -7.41
N LEU A 945 -46.49 16.09 -6.91
CA LEU A 945 -46.92 15.84 -5.54
C LEU A 945 -47.35 14.38 -5.34
N SER A 946 -48.06 13.76 -6.28
CA SER A 946 -48.40 12.33 -6.22
C SER A 946 -47.16 11.43 -6.23
N GLY A 947 -46.14 11.77 -7.04
CA GLY A 947 -44.86 11.05 -7.01
C GLY A 947 -44.10 11.23 -5.68
N ARG A 948 -44.29 12.36 -5.01
CA ARG A 948 -43.76 12.61 -3.66
C ARG A 948 -44.52 11.81 -2.60
N GLU A 949 -45.85 11.77 -2.66
CA GLU A 949 -46.69 10.96 -1.78
C GLU A 949 -46.31 9.47 -1.86
N GLU A 950 -46.20 8.92 -3.08
CA GLU A 950 -45.84 7.50 -3.27
C GLU A 950 -44.45 7.17 -2.68
N ARG A 951 -43.50 8.11 -2.77
CA ARG A 951 -42.19 7.97 -2.12
C ARG A 951 -42.32 7.96 -0.60
N GLU A 952 -43.06 8.89 -0.01
CA GLU A 952 -43.25 8.97 1.43
C GLU A 952 -44.00 7.75 1.98
N LEU A 953 -45.02 7.26 1.26
CA LEU A 953 -45.75 6.03 1.61
C LEU A 953 -44.85 4.79 1.62
N ARG A 954 -43.92 4.68 0.67
CA ARG A 954 -42.91 3.59 0.69
C ARG A 954 -42.02 3.66 1.92
N ILE A 955 -41.56 4.85 2.29
CA ILE A 955 -40.73 5.04 3.49
C ILE A 955 -41.54 4.71 4.76
N LEU A 956 -42.78 5.18 4.84
CA LEU A 956 -43.70 4.88 5.94
C LEU A 956 -43.92 3.37 6.10
N SER A 957 -44.15 2.67 4.98
CA SER A 957 -44.31 1.21 4.98
C SER A 957 -43.07 0.49 5.52
N ASN A 958 -41.87 0.92 5.13
CA ASN A 958 -40.63 0.36 5.67
C ASN A 958 -40.48 0.60 7.18
N MET A 959 -40.81 1.80 7.66
CA MET A 959 -40.75 2.15 9.09
C MET A 959 -41.77 1.36 9.92
N LEU A 960 -42.99 1.18 9.42
CA LEU A 960 -44.01 0.33 10.07
C LEU A 960 -43.55 -1.13 10.15
N THR A 961 -42.94 -1.63 9.07
CA THR A 961 -42.40 -2.99 9.04
C THR A 961 -41.27 -3.12 10.06
N GLU A 962 -40.35 -2.16 10.14
CA GLU A 962 -39.30 -2.14 11.15
C GLU A 962 -39.86 -2.15 12.58
N TRP A 963 -40.85 -1.29 12.84
CA TRP A 963 -41.49 -1.20 14.15
C TRP A 963 -42.15 -2.52 14.54
N SER A 964 -42.89 -3.15 13.61
CA SER A 964 -43.53 -4.45 13.85
C SER A 964 -42.53 -5.58 14.15
N GLU A 965 -41.41 -5.67 13.43
CA GLU A 965 -40.39 -6.68 13.72
C GLU A 965 -39.71 -6.42 15.07
N ARG A 966 -39.49 -5.14 15.42
CA ARG A 966 -38.98 -4.78 16.75
C ARG A 966 -39.96 -5.17 17.86
N MET A 967 -41.26 -5.04 17.63
CA MET A 967 -42.28 -5.49 18.59
C MET A 967 -42.30 -7.00 18.79
N LYS A 968 -42.04 -7.79 17.73
CA LYS A 968 -41.88 -9.24 17.88
C LYS A 968 -40.66 -9.58 18.76
N PHE A 969 -39.56 -8.84 18.61
CA PHE A 969 -38.38 -9.00 19.47
C PHE A 969 -38.67 -8.61 20.92
N TYR A 970 -39.45 -7.55 21.13
CA TYR A 970 -39.88 -7.11 22.45
C TYR A 970 -40.71 -8.20 23.15
N GLU A 971 -41.78 -8.68 22.51
CA GLU A 971 -42.61 -9.76 23.07
C GLU A 971 -41.81 -11.03 23.36
N ALA A 972 -40.90 -11.41 22.47
CA ALA A 972 -40.03 -12.57 22.67
C ALA A 972 -39.04 -12.38 23.81
N SER A 973 -38.56 -11.15 24.04
CA SER A 973 -37.68 -10.80 25.15
C SER A 973 -38.44 -10.80 26.48
N VAL A 974 -39.66 -10.26 26.52
CA VAL A 974 -40.54 -10.29 27.71
C VAL A 974 -40.86 -11.73 28.12
N ARG A 975 -41.16 -12.62 27.17
CA ARG A 975 -41.40 -14.06 27.47
C ARG A 975 -40.20 -14.77 28.11
N LYS A 976 -38.98 -14.27 27.87
CA LYS A 976 -37.75 -14.82 28.46
C LYS A 976 -37.33 -14.08 29.74
N LEU A 977 -38.06 -13.04 30.15
CA LEU A 977 -37.72 -12.22 31.31
C LEU A 977 -37.77 -13.01 32.61
N ASP A 978 -38.80 -13.81 32.84
CA ASP A 978 -38.94 -14.62 34.07
C ASP A 978 -37.79 -15.63 34.20
N ALA A 979 -37.40 -16.26 33.09
CA ALA A 979 -36.26 -17.17 33.03
C ALA A 979 -34.92 -16.44 33.28
N TRP A 980 -34.80 -15.20 32.81
CA TRP A 980 -33.64 -14.35 33.04
C TRP A 980 -33.55 -13.86 34.49
N ILE A 981 -34.66 -13.47 35.12
CA ILE A 981 -34.73 -13.09 36.54
C ILE A 981 -34.35 -14.29 37.41
N ALA A 982 -34.92 -15.47 37.15
CA ALA A 982 -34.55 -16.69 37.88
C ALA A 982 -33.07 -17.09 37.72
N TYR A 983 -32.46 -16.83 36.56
CA TYR A 983 -31.03 -16.99 36.31
C TYR A 983 -30.19 -15.94 37.06
N LYS A 984 -30.66 -14.69 37.09
CA LYS A 984 -30.05 -13.57 37.80
C LYS A 984 -30.00 -13.85 39.30
N ASP A 985 -31.12 -14.29 39.88
CA ASP A 985 -31.26 -14.55 41.31
C ASP A 985 -30.40 -15.74 41.77
N LYS A 986 -30.30 -16.80 40.95
CA LYS A 986 -29.43 -17.96 41.24
C LYS A 986 -27.95 -17.65 41.24
N ASN A 987 -27.47 -16.84 40.29
CA ASN A 987 -26.04 -16.54 40.14
C ASN A 987 -25.58 -15.36 41.02
N HIS A 988 -26.50 -14.66 41.69
CA HIS A 988 -26.20 -13.59 42.64
C HIS A 988 -25.74 -14.09 44.03
N GLU A 989 -26.06 -15.33 44.42
CA GLU A 989 -25.70 -15.88 45.73
C GLU A 989 -24.23 -16.38 45.81
N GLU A 990 -23.58 -16.69 44.67
CA GLU A 990 -22.22 -17.28 44.64
C GLU A 990 -21.10 -16.33 44.16
N ASN A 991 -21.39 -15.20 43.49
CA ASN A 991 -20.39 -14.20 43.11
C ASN A 991 -20.98 -12.79 43.06
N SER A 992 -20.33 -11.80 43.67
CA SER A 992 -20.80 -10.41 43.78
C SER A 992 -20.73 -9.58 42.48
N SER A 993 -20.64 -10.22 41.32
CA SER A 993 -20.70 -9.56 40.02
C SER A 993 -21.30 -10.53 39.01
N LEU A 994 -22.59 -10.39 38.74
CA LEU A 994 -23.13 -10.86 37.47
C LEU A 994 -22.41 -10.09 36.36
N PRO A 995 -21.78 -10.75 35.38
CA PRO A 995 -20.88 -10.06 34.46
C PRO A 995 -21.57 -9.10 33.49
N ILE A 996 -22.89 -9.24 33.31
CA ILE A 996 -23.66 -8.42 32.38
C ILE A 996 -25.00 -8.03 33.02
N SER A 997 -24.97 -7.01 33.89
CA SER A 997 -26.17 -6.30 34.32
C SER A 997 -26.08 -4.87 33.82
N MET A 998 -26.86 -4.52 32.80
CA MET A 998 -26.87 -3.16 32.25
C MET A 998 -27.48 -2.13 33.23
N PHE A 999 -28.10 -2.60 34.32
CA PHE A 999 -28.68 -1.78 35.38
C PHE A 999 -28.42 -2.38 36.76
N SER A 1000 -28.14 -1.52 37.75
CA SER A 1000 -28.10 -1.88 39.17
C SER A 1000 -29.49 -1.72 39.81
N LYS A 1001 -29.74 -2.39 40.94
CA LYS A 1001 -31.03 -2.45 41.65
C LYS A 1001 -31.70 -1.08 41.76
N SER A 1002 -32.87 -0.92 41.13
CA SER A 1002 -33.92 -0.04 41.64
C SER A 1002 -34.83 -0.84 42.57
N THR A 1003 -35.36 -0.17 43.59
CA THR A 1003 -36.30 -0.70 44.58
C THR A 1003 -37.49 -1.41 43.94
N GLU A 1004 -38.01 -2.42 44.65
CA GLU A 1004 -39.06 -3.37 44.28
C GLU A 1004 -40.38 -2.73 43.80
N GLU A 1005 -40.38 -2.15 42.60
CA GLU A 1005 -41.59 -2.08 41.79
C GLU A 1005 -41.46 -3.15 40.70
N GLU A 1006 -42.46 -4.03 40.59
CA GLU A 1006 -42.57 -4.94 39.46
C GLU A 1006 -42.45 -4.10 38.18
N ILE A 1007 -41.33 -4.25 37.45
CA ILE A 1007 -41.17 -3.56 36.18
C ILE A 1007 -42.19 -4.18 35.21
N ARG A 1008 -43.34 -3.51 35.08
CA ARG A 1008 -44.44 -3.95 34.23
C ARG A 1008 -44.22 -3.44 32.83
N TYR A 1009 -43.80 -4.35 31.96
CA TYR A 1009 -43.68 -4.13 30.53
C TYR A 1009 -45.01 -4.42 29.85
N GLY A 1010 -45.61 -3.42 29.20
CA GLY A 1010 -46.92 -3.57 28.59
C GLY A 1010 -47.20 -2.50 27.54
N PHE A 1011 -48.21 -2.74 26.73
CA PHE A 1011 -48.72 -1.75 25.79
C PHE A 1011 -49.76 -0.89 26.50
N SER A 1012 -49.48 0.40 26.63
CA SER A 1012 -50.48 1.41 27.01
C SER A 1012 -50.81 2.26 25.80
N GLN A 1013 -52.09 2.60 25.63
CA GLN A 1013 -52.47 3.70 24.75
C GLN A 1013 -52.05 4.99 25.47
N SER A 1014 -51.12 5.73 24.87
CA SER A 1014 -50.53 6.94 25.47
C SER A 1014 -50.73 8.15 24.58
N SER A 1015 -50.82 9.31 25.23
CA SER A 1015 -50.94 10.63 24.61
C SER A 1015 -49.66 11.03 23.87
N ASN A 1016 -49.71 12.06 23.02
CA ASN A 1016 -48.51 12.55 22.34
C ASN A 1016 -47.52 13.17 23.34
N LEU A 1017 -48.07 13.79 24.37
CA LEU A 1017 -47.33 14.41 25.46
C LEU A 1017 -46.54 13.37 26.25
N GLU A 1018 -47.15 12.27 26.68
CA GLU A 1018 -46.47 11.20 27.41
C GLU A 1018 -45.33 10.58 26.61
N LEU A 1019 -45.54 10.34 25.31
CA LEU A 1019 -44.48 9.82 24.44
C LEU A 1019 -43.32 10.81 24.31
N THR A 1020 -43.63 12.10 24.22
CA THR A 1020 -42.62 13.17 24.10
C THR A 1020 -41.85 13.36 25.41
N HIS A 1021 -42.57 13.35 26.52
CA HIS A 1021 -42.01 13.43 27.86
C HIS A 1021 -41.13 12.23 28.19
N PHE A 1022 -41.56 10.99 27.89
CA PHE A 1022 -40.72 9.81 28.04
C PHE A 1022 -39.36 9.95 27.32
N LEU A 1023 -39.36 10.41 26.07
CA LEU A 1023 -38.13 10.62 25.32
C LEU A 1023 -37.28 11.76 25.89
N SER A 1024 -37.91 12.83 26.37
CA SER A 1024 -37.22 13.94 27.04
C SER A 1024 -36.57 13.50 28.36
N THR A 1025 -37.24 12.66 29.14
CA THR A 1025 -36.70 12.06 30.37
C THR A 1025 -35.54 11.10 30.07
N VAL A 1026 -35.66 10.29 29.02
CA VAL A 1026 -34.52 9.47 28.54
C VAL A 1026 -33.36 10.35 28.11
N SER A 1027 -33.61 11.55 27.57
CA SER A 1027 -32.56 12.49 27.16
C SER A 1027 -31.75 13.00 28.35
N GLU A 1028 -32.41 13.13 29.51
CA GLU A 1028 -31.80 13.58 30.75
C GLU A 1028 -30.89 12.51 31.35
N PHE A 1029 -31.36 11.26 31.41
CA PHE A 1029 -30.60 10.16 32.02
C PHE A 1029 -29.58 9.50 31.08
N LEU A 1030 -29.87 9.48 29.78
CA LEU A 1030 -29.19 8.69 28.75
C LEU A 1030 -29.06 9.49 27.44
N PRO A 1031 -28.36 10.64 27.43
CA PRO A 1031 -28.29 11.55 26.29
C PRO A 1031 -27.65 10.92 25.04
N GLU A 1032 -26.70 9.99 25.22
CA GLU A 1032 -26.01 9.30 24.12
C GLU A 1032 -26.91 8.38 23.29
N PHE A 1033 -28.11 8.08 23.79
CA PHE A 1033 -29.01 7.08 23.24
C PHE A 1033 -30.20 7.69 22.47
N ILE A 1034 -30.24 9.02 22.37
CA ILE A 1034 -31.22 9.74 21.57
C ILE A 1034 -30.64 10.12 20.22
N ASP A 1035 -31.43 9.90 19.17
CA ASP A 1035 -31.07 10.34 17.82
C ASP A 1035 -30.79 11.85 17.82
N SER A 1036 -29.72 12.29 17.15
CA SER A 1036 -29.40 13.72 16.98
C SER A 1036 -30.52 14.55 16.33
N ASP A 1037 -31.39 13.88 15.57
CA ASP A 1037 -32.54 14.49 14.87
C ASP A 1037 -33.81 14.51 15.74
N ASP A 1038 -33.76 13.99 16.98
CA ASP A 1038 -34.92 14.02 17.84
C ASP A 1038 -35.21 15.45 18.31
N THR A 1039 -36.49 15.79 18.22
CA THR A 1039 -37.03 17.12 18.55
C THR A 1039 -37.88 17.05 19.80
N SER A 1040 -37.78 15.97 20.57
CA SER A 1040 -38.51 15.74 21.83
C SER A 1040 -38.34 16.86 22.84
N VAL A 1041 -37.09 17.16 23.18
CA VAL A 1041 -36.72 18.24 24.10
C VAL A 1041 -37.24 19.60 23.61
N PRO A 1042 -36.91 20.08 22.39
CA PRO A 1042 -37.36 21.40 21.95
C PRO A 1042 -38.88 21.48 21.74
N ASP A 1043 -39.54 20.42 21.29
CA ASP A 1043 -41.01 20.40 21.15
C ASP A 1043 -41.68 20.54 22.53
N LEU A 1044 -41.13 19.90 23.57
CA LEU A 1044 -41.65 19.98 24.94
C LEU A 1044 -41.34 21.34 25.59
N GLU A 1045 -40.11 21.84 25.46
CA GLU A 1045 -39.73 23.18 25.91
C GLU A 1045 -40.62 24.25 25.29
N GLN A 1046 -40.89 24.16 23.98
CA GLN A 1046 -41.79 25.09 23.29
C GLN A 1046 -43.24 24.97 23.76
N ALA A 1047 -43.73 23.75 24.01
CA ALA A 1047 -45.08 23.53 24.53
C ALA A 1047 -45.24 24.18 25.92
N ILE A 1048 -44.27 24.00 26.81
CA ILE A 1048 -44.30 24.61 28.15
C ILE A 1048 -44.10 26.13 28.07
N ALA A 1049 -43.21 26.63 27.21
CA ALA A 1049 -43.04 28.06 27.02
C ALA A 1049 -44.32 28.73 26.50
N ARG A 1050 -45.03 28.10 25.55
CA ARG A 1050 -46.35 28.57 25.10
C ARG A 1050 -47.38 28.56 26.23
N PHE A 1051 -47.41 27.47 27.00
CA PHE A 1051 -48.29 27.38 28.17
C PHE A 1051 -48.03 28.48 29.20
N MET A 1052 -46.76 28.78 29.51
CA MET A 1052 -46.39 29.88 30.42
C MET A 1052 -46.82 31.24 29.87
N ALA A 1053 -46.55 31.49 28.59
CA ALA A 1053 -46.93 32.74 27.91
C ALA A 1053 -48.45 32.96 27.88
N MET A 1054 -49.23 31.91 27.59
CA MET A 1054 -50.70 31.99 27.55
C MET A 1054 -51.33 32.27 28.93
N ASN A 1055 -50.65 31.87 30.01
CA ASN A 1055 -51.13 32.04 31.39
C ASN A 1055 -50.49 33.23 32.13
N ASN A 1056 -49.72 34.09 31.44
CA ASN A 1056 -48.97 35.21 32.02
C ASN A 1056 -48.04 34.80 33.18
N LEU A 1057 -47.51 33.58 33.13
CA LEU A 1057 -46.47 33.10 34.03
C LEU A 1057 -45.14 33.46 33.36
N GLY A 1058 -44.31 34.31 33.96
CA GLY A 1058 -43.17 34.95 33.29
C GLY A 1058 -42.15 34.04 32.60
N ASP A 1059 -41.21 34.65 31.86
CA ASP A 1059 -40.19 34.01 31.01
C ASP A 1059 -39.05 33.32 31.81
N ILE A 1060 -39.39 32.46 32.78
CA ILE A 1060 -38.40 31.81 33.66
C ILE A 1060 -37.54 30.80 32.90
N LEU A 1061 -38.10 30.07 31.92
CA LEU A 1061 -37.36 29.08 31.12
C LEU A 1061 -36.21 29.70 30.31
N PHE A 1062 -36.33 30.97 29.91
CA PHE A 1062 -35.28 31.70 29.19
C PHE A 1062 -34.14 32.18 30.09
N LYS A 1063 -34.30 32.13 31.42
CA LYS A 1063 -33.27 32.49 32.40
C LYS A 1063 -32.44 31.29 32.86
N LEU A 1064 -32.85 30.08 32.52
CA LEU A 1064 -32.16 28.83 32.91
C LEU A 1064 -31.13 28.42 31.86
N ASN A 1065 -30.06 27.73 32.30
CA ASN A 1065 -29.12 27.08 31.38
C ASN A 1065 -29.76 25.83 30.72
N ASP A 1066 -29.14 25.28 29.67
CA ASP A 1066 -29.74 24.22 28.85
C ASP A 1066 -30.06 22.95 29.65
N GLU A 1067 -29.19 22.53 30.58
CA GLU A 1067 -29.43 21.36 31.45
C GLU A 1067 -30.55 21.61 32.47
N GLN A 1068 -30.56 22.79 33.10
CA GLN A 1068 -31.60 23.19 34.06
C GLN A 1068 -32.95 23.36 33.38
N ARG A 1069 -32.98 23.83 32.12
CA ARG A 1069 -34.20 23.97 31.35
C ARG A 1069 -34.81 22.62 31.00
N LEU A 1070 -34.00 21.65 30.59
CA LEU A 1070 -34.45 20.27 30.35
C LEU A 1070 -35.05 19.65 31.63
N GLN A 1071 -34.34 19.72 32.75
CA GLN A 1071 -34.81 19.20 34.03
C GLN A 1071 -36.10 19.87 34.50
N ALA A 1072 -36.16 21.21 34.44
CA ALA A 1072 -37.35 21.96 34.81
C ALA A 1072 -38.55 21.60 33.93
N THR A 1073 -38.34 21.42 32.64
CA THR A 1073 -39.37 21.05 31.65
C THR A 1073 -39.93 19.65 31.93
N ASN A 1074 -39.06 18.67 32.21
CA ASN A 1074 -39.48 17.31 32.58
C ASN A 1074 -40.29 17.31 33.89
N LEU A 1075 -39.79 17.98 34.94
CA LEU A 1075 -40.46 18.08 36.24
C LEU A 1075 -41.82 18.80 36.16
N MET A 1076 -41.92 19.86 35.35
CA MET A 1076 -43.18 20.56 35.14
C MET A 1076 -44.19 19.67 34.42
N THR A 1077 -43.73 18.91 33.42
CA THR A 1077 -44.60 17.97 32.70
C THR A 1077 -45.07 16.85 33.62
N ASP A 1078 -44.20 16.30 34.49
CA ASP A 1078 -44.56 15.32 35.51
C ASP A 1078 -45.62 15.85 36.48
N ALA A 1079 -45.47 17.09 36.93
CA ALA A 1079 -46.43 17.74 37.80
C ALA A 1079 -47.79 17.98 37.11
N LEU A 1080 -47.78 18.32 35.82
CA LEU A 1080 -49.01 18.50 35.03
C LEU A 1080 -49.73 17.15 34.82
N ILE A 1081 -48.99 16.11 34.41
CA ILE A 1081 -49.55 14.77 34.18
C ILE A 1081 -50.12 14.19 35.49
N SER A 1082 -49.41 14.33 36.61
CA SER A 1082 -49.83 13.78 37.91
C SER A 1082 -51.11 14.43 38.46
N ASN A 1083 -51.34 15.71 38.18
CA ASN A 1083 -52.46 16.46 38.75
C ASN A 1083 -53.71 16.47 37.84
N VAL A 1084 -53.54 16.46 36.53
CA VAL A 1084 -54.63 16.70 35.56
C VAL A 1084 -54.90 15.48 34.67
N GLY A 1085 -53.97 14.51 34.65
CA GLY A 1085 -53.97 13.41 33.69
C GLY A 1085 -53.44 13.83 32.33
N ALA A 1086 -52.88 12.87 31.58
CA ALA A 1086 -52.11 13.16 30.37
C ALA A 1086 -52.91 13.80 29.21
N GLU A 1087 -54.15 13.36 28.96
CA GLU A 1087 -55.00 13.93 27.89
C GLU A 1087 -55.38 15.39 28.19
N CYS A 1088 -55.76 15.67 29.44
CA CYS A 1088 -56.12 17.03 29.84
C CYS A 1088 -54.88 17.93 29.95
N ALA A 1089 -53.71 17.39 30.33
CA ALA A 1089 -52.44 18.10 30.28
C ALA A 1089 -52.04 18.48 28.84
N GLU A 1090 -52.25 17.60 27.85
CA GLU A 1090 -51.99 17.91 26.44
C GLU A 1090 -52.91 19.05 25.93
N ASN A 1091 -54.20 19.01 26.28
CA ASN A 1091 -55.15 20.09 25.93
C ASN A 1091 -54.80 21.42 26.62
N LEU A 1092 -54.31 21.37 27.85
CA LEU A 1092 -53.87 22.53 28.61
C LEU A 1092 -52.58 23.16 28.03
N LEU A 1093 -51.65 22.33 27.55
CA LEU A 1093 -50.43 22.78 26.87
C LEU A 1093 -50.70 23.36 25.47
N ASN A 1094 -51.69 22.82 24.75
CA ASN A 1094 -52.14 23.34 23.46
C ASN A 1094 -52.98 24.61 23.59
N GLY A 1095 -53.49 24.90 24.79
CA GLY A 1095 -54.29 26.08 25.10
C GLY A 1095 -55.78 25.95 24.80
N ASP A 1096 -56.27 24.72 24.61
CA ASP A 1096 -57.68 24.41 24.39
C ASP A 1096 -58.50 24.50 25.69
N VAL A 1097 -57.83 24.35 26.84
CA VAL A 1097 -58.41 24.46 28.20
C VAL A 1097 -57.65 25.50 29.01
N ALA A 1098 -58.36 26.44 29.61
CA ALA A 1098 -57.75 27.49 30.43
C ALA A 1098 -57.33 26.96 31.81
N LEU A 1099 -56.16 27.39 32.29
CA LEU A 1099 -55.63 27.04 33.62
C LEU A 1099 -56.59 27.43 34.77
N SER A 1100 -57.49 28.39 34.54
CA SER A 1100 -58.54 28.80 35.48
C SER A 1100 -59.58 27.72 35.78
N GLU A 1101 -59.71 26.69 34.94
CA GLU A 1101 -60.62 25.57 35.18
C GLU A 1101 -60.10 24.58 36.23
N PHE A 1102 -58.82 24.69 36.62
CA PHE A 1102 -58.19 23.89 37.67
C PHE A 1102 -57.65 24.80 38.81
N PRO A 1103 -58.47 25.14 39.82
CA PRO A 1103 -58.11 26.08 40.89
C PRO A 1103 -56.92 25.63 41.75
N GLU A 1104 -56.75 24.32 41.91
CA GLU A 1104 -55.72 23.73 42.76
C GLU A 1104 -54.35 23.68 42.05
N LEU A 1105 -54.37 23.36 40.75
CA LEU A 1105 -53.19 23.40 39.88
C LEU A 1105 -52.72 24.83 39.64
N SER A 1106 -53.64 25.76 39.35
CA SER A 1106 -53.31 27.18 39.17
C SER A 1106 -52.65 27.77 40.41
N ARG A 1107 -53.16 27.44 41.61
CA ARG A 1107 -52.52 27.84 42.88
C ARG A 1107 -51.11 27.26 43.04
N GLN A 1108 -50.91 25.97 42.77
CA GLN A 1108 -49.60 25.31 42.89
C GLN A 1108 -48.58 25.86 41.88
N VAL A 1109 -48.98 26.08 40.62
CA VAL A 1109 -48.13 26.63 39.57
C VAL A 1109 -47.76 28.09 39.89
N ILE A 1110 -48.71 28.91 40.35
CA ILE A 1110 -48.44 30.29 40.78
C ILE A 1110 -47.52 30.33 42.02
N GLU A 1111 -47.68 29.39 42.97
CA GLU A 1111 -46.81 29.27 44.14
C GLU A 1111 -45.38 28.81 43.78
N LEU A 1112 -45.24 27.91 42.79
CA LEU A 1112 -43.94 27.48 42.26
C LEU A 1112 -43.23 28.60 41.48
N VAL A 1113 -43.96 29.35 40.67
CA VAL A 1113 -43.46 30.49 39.90
C VAL A 1113 -43.01 31.63 40.83
N SER A 1114 -43.82 31.98 41.84
CA SER A 1114 -43.44 33.01 42.82
C SER A 1114 -42.24 32.61 43.69
N LYS A 1115 -42.15 31.34 44.13
CA LYS A 1115 -40.97 30.82 44.87
C LYS A 1115 -39.70 30.76 44.03
N SER A 1116 -39.81 30.50 42.73
CA SER A 1116 -38.66 30.47 41.81
C SER A 1116 -38.19 31.89 41.45
N GLU A 1117 -39.11 32.84 41.26
CA GLU A 1117 -38.76 34.26 41.11
C GLU A 1117 -38.05 34.83 42.35
N GLU A 1118 -38.50 34.50 43.58
CA GLU A 1118 -37.82 34.91 44.82
C GLU A 1118 -36.41 34.30 44.98
N LYS A 1119 -36.22 33.05 44.54
CA LYS A 1119 -34.91 32.36 44.59
C LYS A 1119 -33.92 32.94 43.58
N ILE A 1120 -34.39 33.27 42.37
CA ILE A 1120 -33.58 33.88 41.31
C ILE A 1120 -33.17 35.31 41.72
N PHE A 1121 -34.09 36.11 42.28
CA PHE A 1121 -33.76 37.45 42.81
C PHE A 1121 -32.73 37.40 43.96
N ARG A 1122 -32.72 36.35 44.79
CA ARG A 1122 -31.69 36.15 45.84
C ARG A 1122 -30.34 35.71 45.28
N LEU A 1123 -30.32 34.97 44.16
CA LEU A 1123 -29.09 34.58 43.48
C LEU A 1123 -28.43 35.77 42.79
N ASP A 1124 -29.21 36.64 42.12
CA ASP A 1124 -28.70 37.89 41.51
C ASP A 1124 -28.18 38.90 42.56
N ALA A 1125 -28.78 38.96 43.75
CA ALA A 1125 -28.26 39.79 44.83
C ALA A 1125 -26.90 39.31 45.38
N ASN A 1126 -26.70 37.99 45.45
CA ASN A 1126 -25.44 37.41 45.95
C ASN A 1126 -24.29 37.46 44.92
N THR A 1127 -24.58 37.44 43.61
CA THR A 1127 -23.56 37.62 42.56
C THR A 1127 -23.10 39.07 42.43
N PHE A 1128 -23.91 40.06 42.78
CA PHE A 1128 -23.49 41.46 42.84
C PHE A 1128 -22.60 41.78 44.05
N GLU A 1129 -22.70 41.06 45.17
CA GLU A 1129 -21.78 41.22 46.30
C GLU A 1129 -20.40 40.57 46.08
N SER A 1130 -20.29 39.54 45.22
CA SER A 1130 -19.00 38.88 44.94
C SER A 1130 -18.11 39.58 43.91
N ILE A 1131 -18.61 40.60 43.20
CA ILE A 1131 -17.82 41.37 42.20
C ILE A 1131 -17.16 42.62 42.84
N GLY A 1132 -17.41 42.89 44.12
CA GLY A 1132 -16.80 43.99 44.88
C GLY A 1132 -15.51 43.65 45.64
N SER A 1133 -15.05 42.40 45.62
CA SER A 1133 -13.82 41.99 46.32
C SER A 1133 -13.20 40.72 45.74
N ASN A 1134 -12.47 40.88 44.63
CA ASN A 1134 -11.23 40.17 44.29
C ASN A 1134 -10.56 40.81 43.09
#